data_AF-A0A2I0FZY1-F1
#
_entry.id   AF-A0A2I0FZY1-F1
#
_cell.length_a   1.000
_cell.length_b   1.000
_cell.length_c   1.000
_cell.angle_alpha   90.00
_cell.angle_beta   90.00
_cell.angle_gamma   90.00
#
_symmetry.space_group_name_H-M   'P 1'
#
loop_
_entity.id
_entity.type
_entity.pdbx_description
1 polymer ?
#
loop_
_entity_poly.entity_id
_entity_poly.type
_entity_poly.pdbx_seq_one_letter_code
_entity_poly.pdbx_strand_id
1 'polypeptide(L)'
;MIISPPYLQARNAGEAESAWITRMLQPDDQRGYPVSRAGSWHGGIHINSRNTAARAEKVRAIADGKVVSFRTPASHALRDTAPLNLNGATDNGYVLLKHEIEIGSGENAKVVFYSLYMHLEALEARVVADAKINRKEMLGTPGRVDGTNAFHFQIFCDDTNITRLTGRKTRELDITQDGRTDVVYGDIHFYLPPKTDFYDKAPEGNSLSTTGLTKVHTSTDALYVSMTLGLGSCTMTTRLEVKDKKGTFEATGEALKNTDGENYEYNLYKNSLSKYKQSPSAGYELMRFGRVINTDHEKLVPNDAPLWMTVNYPGGKGVVNLALPTVKKFSDADFPHWMGWYLVSDDEDTNSQCNSAFIKKMQDDELYESSKDYLIACFPFEWDSATLESRFSWLKNKRDDFEAMSDDEYDTFIKHVESLSFGPGDYPAGKVWNFNPASFITHFRKNMWLESDVISGVMCANTSPKNITTINNISDKSKVFQKAINTVLNKYNLVTFGRVSHFLGQGAIESGYLMSMQEVSQEQIEKKVNVNGVEKTITVGGSIVKDSKKDESSELGHWYGSLASEVDNYFSGNKYNSKGSLIAGSYSWKNGNCGDVDAQKFRGRGFKMLTGLDTYSGYWLYRGWLKKEDFDASWWTDAEYKKKNASKMKKRAPSISEPHKITENEYNCIDTGGYFITGFRTKTLQVMDSDKSTTDDEKVKEVTEKINGADLGLDQRKKATKKAKELLNDEI
;
A
#
# COMPACT_ATOMS: atom_id res chain seq x y z
N MET A 1 2.42 4.47 -2.63
CA MET A 1 2.64 5.80 -2.12
C MET A 1 1.84 6.09 -0.87
N ILE A 2 2.43 6.94 -0.03
CA ILE A 2 1.81 7.56 1.13
C ILE A 2 1.52 9.01 0.74
N ILE A 3 0.29 9.47 0.96
CA ILE A 3 -0.17 10.79 0.50
C ILE A 3 -1.11 11.41 1.53
N SER A 4 -1.01 12.73 1.72
CA SER A 4 -1.79 13.53 2.68
C SER A 4 -2.59 14.61 1.98
N PRO A 5 -3.72 15.05 2.56
CA PRO A 5 -4.31 16.32 2.18
C PRO A 5 -3.39 17.51 2.48
N PRO A 6 -3.51 18.62 1.73
CA PRO A 6 -2.67 19.81 1.89
C PRO A 6 -2.97 20.57 3.20
N TYR A 7 -4.15 20.35 3.78
CA TYR A 7 -4.48 20.69 5.16
C TYR A 7 -4.58 19.44 6.01
N LEU A 8 -4.16 19.56 7.27
CA LEU A 8 -4.09 18.43 8.18
C LEU A 8 -4.65 18.83 9.53
N GLN A 9 -5.68 18.11 9.95
CA GLN A 9 -6.31 18.21 11.26
C GLN A 9 -6.55 16.80 11.79
N ALA A 10 -6.59 16.67 13.13
CA ALA A 10 -6.93 15.42 13.77
C ALA A 10 -8.25 14.84 13.25
N ARG A 11 -8.30 13.52 13.13
CA ARG A 11 -9.53 12.78 12.80
C ARG A 11 -10.50 12.84 13.98
N ASN A 12 -11.79 12.98 13.67
CA ASN A 12 -12.82 12.81 14.69
C ASN A 12 -12.97 11.31 15.00
N ALA A 13 -13.39 10.97 16.23
CA ALA A 13 -13.61 9.58 16.61
C ALA A 13 -14.67 8.93 15.71
N GLY A 14 -14.33 7.80 15.09
CA GLY A 14 -15.22 7.06 14.18
C GLY A 14 -15.40 7.69 12.79
N GLU A 15 -14.69 8.76 12.46
CA GLU A 15 -14.76 9.40 11.14
C GLU A 15 -14.19 8.49 10.05
N ALA A 16 -14.98 8.27 8.99
CA ALA A 16 -14.53 7.55 7.81
C ALA A 16 -13.43 8.33 7.08
N GLU A 17 -12.50 7.62 6.45
CA GLU A 17 -11.36 8.26 5.78
C GLU A 17 -11.78 9.24 4.67
N SER A 18 -12.75 8.87 3.83
CA SER A 18 -13.26 9.76 2.79
C SER A 18 -13.86 11.04 3.37
N ALA A 19 -14.66 10.92 4.44
CA ALA A 19 -15.25 12.07 5.13
C ALA A 19 -14.17 12.99 5.73
N TRP A 20 -13.11 12.41 6.31
CA TRP A 20 -11.97 13.19 6.79
C TRP A 20 -11.26 13.95 5.65
N ILE A 21 -11.02 13.30 4.51
CA ILE A 21 -10.39 13.93 3.33
C ILE A 21 -11.25 15.06 2.79
N THR A 22 -12.55 14.84 2.61
CA THR A 22 -13.51 15.88 2.19
C THR A 22 -13.48 17.07 3.16
N ARG A 23 -13.39 16.81 4.47
CA ARG A 23 -13.26 17.86 5.50
C ARG A 23 -11.93 18.60 5.43
N MET A 24 -10.85 17.98 4.95
CA MET A 24 -9.55 18.64 4.78
C MET A 24 -9.50 19.52 3.52
N LEU A 25 -10.29 19.18 2.49
CA LEU A 25 -10.24 19.86 1.19
C LEU A 25 -11.35 20.90 1.00
N GLN A 26 -12.54 20.72 1.59
CA GLN A 26 -13.67 21.67 1.53
C GLN A 26 -13.74 22.52 0.24
N PRO A 27 -13.94 21.87 -0.92
CA PRO A 27 -13.94 22.56 -2.19
C PRO A 27 -15.02 23.65 -2.21
N ASP A 28 -14.73 24.77 -2.87
CA ASP A 28 -15.74 25.75 -3.25
C ASP A 28 -16.61 25.16 -4.37
N ASP A 29 -17.86 24.84 -4.04
CA ASP A 29 -18.83 24.26 -4.97
C ASP A 29 -19.11 25.17 -6.18
N GLN A 30 -18.78 26.47 -6.11
CA GLN A 30 -18.94 27.40 -7.24
C GLN A 30 -17.79 27.37 -8.25
N ARG A 31 -16.63 26.79 -7.89
CA ARG A 31 -15.42 26.71 -8.72
C ARG A 31 -15.03 25.26 -8.96
N GLY A 32 -15.92 24.56 -9.65
CA GLY A 32 -15.89 23.11 -9.80
C GLY A 32 -14.83 22.57 -10.77
N TYR A 33 -14.43 21.32 -10.50
CA TYR A 33 -13.65 20.45 -11.36
C TYR A 33 -14.58 19.45 -12.10
N PRO A 34 -14.25 19.01 -13.34
CA PRO A 34 -13.25 19.57 -14.25
C PRO A 34 -13.80 20.74 -15.08
N VAL A 35 -15.09 21.06 -14.96
CA VAL A 35 -15.73 22.18 -15.68
C VAL A 35 -16.30 23.19 -14.69
N SER A 36 -15.91 24.44 -14.88
CA SER A 36 -16.43 25.60 -14.16
C SER A 36 -17.91 25.87 -14.49
N ARG A 37 -18.57 26.69 -13.66
CA ARG A 37 -19.96 27.14 -13.91
C ARG A 37 -20.15 27.82 -15.28
N ALA A 38 -19.09 28.45 -15.80
CA ALA A 38 -19.10 29.12 -17.11
C ALA A 38 -18.86 28.17 -18.30
N GLY A 39 -18.74 26.86 -18.08
CA GLY A 39 -18.51 25.89 -19.15
C GLY A 39 -17.05 25.78 -19.61
N SER A 40 -16.10 26.40 -18.89
CA SER A 40 -14.66 26.31 -19.16
C SER A 40 -14.00 25.19 -18.36
N TRP A 41 -12.98 24.57 -18.93
CA TRP A 41 -12.09 23.64 -18.21
C TRP A 41 -11.47 24.29 -16.98
N HIS A 42 -11.32 23.51 -15.90
CA HIS A 42 -10.68 23.93 -14.66
C HIS A 42 -9.83 22.80 -14.08
N GLY A 43 -8.54 23.07 -13.88
CA GLY A 43 -7.51 22.08 -13.55
C GLY A 43 -7.62 21.43 -12.17
N GLY A 44 -8.33 22.06 -11.25
CA GLY A 44 -8.28 21.71 -9.84
C GLY A 44 -9.51 22.19 -9.07
N ILE A 45 -9.32 22.40 -7.77
CA ILE A 45 -10.36 22.87 -6.87
C ILE A 45 -9.84 24.08 -6.07
N HIS A 46 -10.76 24.96 -5.70
CA HIS A 46 -10.47 26.00 -4.71
C HIS A 46 -10.79 25.46 -3.31
N ILE A 47 -9.82 25.50 -2.41
CA ILE A 47 -9.92 25.03 -1.03
C ILE A 47 -10.14 26.24 -0.13
N ASN A 48 -11.28 26.27 0.56
CA ASN A 48 -11.60 27.34 1.49
C ASN A 48 -10.70 27.29 2.73
N SER A 49 -10.17 28.45 3.15
CA SER A 49 -9.42 28.55 4.40
C SER A 49 -10.34 28.78 5.59
N ARG A 50 -10.04 28.12 6.71
CA ARG A 50 -10.68 28.36 8.02
C ARG A 50 -9.86 29.25 8.93
N ASN A 51 -8.97 30.08 8.37
CA ASN A 51 -8.16 31.01 9.15
C ASN A 51 -9.02 31.76 10.17
N THR A 52 -8.78 31.48 11.45
CA THR A 52 -9.28 32.28 12.56
C THR A 52 -8.09 33.00 13.18
N ALA A 53 -8.33 34.11 13.89
CA ALA A 53 -7.27 34.82 14.62
C ALA A 53 -6.49 33.93 15.62
N ALA A 54 -7.02 32.75 15.99
CA ALA A 54 -6.43 31.81 16.94
C ALA A 54 -5.70 30.60 16.31
N ARG A 55 -5.88 30.33 14.99
CA ARG A 55 -5.22 29.22 14.28
C ARG A 55 -5.04 29.58 12.81
N ALA A 56 -3.81 29.92 12.42
CA ALA A 56 -3.43 30.05 11.02
C ALA A 56 -3.26 28.65 10.41
N GLU A 57 -4.07 28.32 9.41
CA GLU A 57 -3.91 27.09 8.63
C GLU A 57 -2.69 27.22 7.71
N LYS A 58 -1.89 26.15 7.64
CA LYS A 58 -0.69 26.08 6.80
C LYS A 58 -0.95 25.10 5.66
N VAL A 59 -0.65 25.54 4.44
CA VAL A 59 -0.68 24.68 3.25
C VAL A 59 0.58 23.81 3.25
N ARG A 60 0.42 22.51 3.00
CA ARG A 60 1.49 21.52 3.10
C ARG A 60 1.63 20.66 1.85
N ALA A 61 2.83 20.13 1.66
CA ALA A 61 3.10 19.16 0.59
C ALA A 61 2.30 17.87 0.81
N ILE A 62 1.63 17.39 -0.25
CA ILE A 62 0.80 16.18 -0.20
C ILE A 62 1.61 14.89 -0.22
N ALA A 63 2.81 14.94 -0.78
CA ALA A 63 3.76 13.84 -0.92
C ALA A 63 5.18 14.43 -0.98
N ASP A 64 6.20 13.60 -0.83
CA ASP A 64 7.59 14.01 -1.05
C ASP A 64 7.76 14.50 -2.49
N GLY A 65 8.47 15.61 -2.68
CA GLY A 65 8.61 16.23 -4.00
C GLY A 65 9.72 17.27 -4.06
N LYS A 66 9.95 17.79 -5.27
CA LYS A 66 10.93 18.82 -5.57
C LYS A 66 10.22 20.08 -6.07
N VAL A 67 10.62 21.25 -5.57
CA VAL A 67 10.14 22.55 -6.09
C VAL A 67 10.70 22.76 -7.50
N VAL A 68 9.81 22.79 -8.50
CA VAL A 68 10.17 23.02 -9.91
C VAL A 68 9.77 24.41 -10.41
N SER A 69 8.83 25.07 -9.73
CA SER A 69 8.52 26.49 -9.96
C SER A 69 7.84 27.08 -8.73
N PHE A 70 8.03 28.38 -8.47
CA PHE A 70 7.35 29.10 -7.40
C PHE A 70 7.36 30.61 -7.69
N ARG A 71 6.43 31.34 -7.07
CA ARG A 71 6.40 32.82 -7.08
C ARG A 71 6.06 33.34 -5.70
N THR A 72 6.90 34.24 -5.18
CA THR A 72 6.56 35.03 -3.99
C THR A 72 5.38 35.95 -4.34
N PRO A 73 4.33 36.00 -3.52
CA PRO A 73 3.15 36.82 -3.80
C PRO A 73 3.47 38.31 -3.87
N ALA A 74 2.68 39.03 -4.66
CA ALA A 74 2.70 40.48 -4.68
C ALA A 74 2.33 41.07 -3.31
N SER A 75 2.73 42.31 -3.04
CA SER A 75 2.31 43.00 -1.82
C SER A 75 0.78 43.19 -1.79
N HIS A 76 0.19 43.32 -0.60
CA HIS A 76 -1.25 43.56 -0.48
C HIS A 76 -1.73 44.78 -1.29
N ALA A 77 -0.92 45.85 -1.37
CA ALA A 77 -1.24 47.03 -2.16
C ALA A 77 -1.37 46.72 -3.67
N LEU A 78 -0.50 45.84 -4.19
CA LEU A 78 -0.58 45.39 -5.59
C LEU A 78 -1.70 44.37 -5.80
N ARG A 79 -1.92 43.47 -4.84
CA ARG A 79 -3.04 42.51 -4.85
C ARG A 79 -4.40 43.21 -4.89
N ASP A 80 -4.54 44.31 -4.15
CA ASP A 80 -5.79 45.04 -4.00
C ASP A 80 -6.04 46.04 -5.16
N THR A 81 -5.19 46.04 -6.19
CA THR A 81 -5.31 46.86 -7.40
C THR A 81 -5.26 46.02 -8.68
N ALA A 82 -5.65 46.62 -9.81
CA ALA A 82 -5.62 45.93 -11.10
C ALA A 82 -4.16 45.60 -11.49
N PRO A 83 -3.89 44.44 -12.11
CA PRO A 83 -4.88 43.49 -12.63
C PRO A 83 -5.31 42.40 -11.63
N LEU A 84 -4.70 42.31 -10.44
CA LEU A 84 -4.95 41.20 -9.49
C LEU A 84 -6.31 41.26 -8.78
N ASN A 85 -6.99 42.41 -8.80
CA ASN A 85 -8.26 42.60 -8.11
C ASN A 85 -9.50 42.54 -9.02
N LEU A 86 -9.41 41.94 -10.22
CA LEU A 86 -10.47 41.99 -11.25
C LEU A 86 -11.87 41.63 -10.71
N ASN A 87 -12.00 40.50 -10.02
CA ASN A 87 -13.24 40.06 -9.37
C ASN A 87 -13.17 40.17 -7.84
N GLY A 88 -12.21 40.94 -7.32
CA GLY A 88 -11.83 40.99 -5.91
C GLY A 88 -10.36 40.60 -5.71
N ALA A 89 -9.82 40.93 -4.54
CA ALA A 89 -8.41 40.71 -4.22
C ALA A 89 -8.00 39.24 -4.42
N THR A 90 -7.00 39.00 -5.29
CA THR A 90 -6.50 37.67 -5.63
C THR A 90 -4.98 37.61 -5.49
N ASP A 91 -4.48 36.74 -4.63
CA ASP A 91 -3.06 36.52 -4.45
C ASP A 91 -2.48 35.74 -5.63
N ASN A 92 -1.24 36.03 -6.04
CA ASN A 92 -0.58 35.35 -7.14
C ASN A 92 0.63 34.51 -6.70
N GLY A 93 0.85 34.34 -5.39
CA GLY A 93 1.89 33.46 -4.89
C GLY A 93 1.56 31.99 -5.19
N TYR A 94 2.57 31.19 -5.55
CA TYR A 94 2.37 29.77 -5.78
C TYR A 94 3.60 28.91 -5.53
N VAL A 95 3.37 27.61 -5.37
CA VAL A 95 4.39 26.56 -5.40
C VAL A 95 3.95 25.44 -6.33
N LEU A 96 4.84 24.98 -7.20
CA LEU A 96 4.67 23.81 -8.05
C LEU A 96 5.70 22.75 -7.64
N LEU A 97 5.20 21.59 -7.20
CA LEU A 97 6.02 20.44 -6.83
C LEU A 97 5.95 19.37 -7.92
N LYS A 98 7.12 18.79 -8.25
CA LYS A 98 7.25 17.53 -9.00
C LYS A 98 7.41 16.38 -8.01
N HIS A 99 6.62 15.34 -8.17
CA HIS A 99 6.68 14.12 -7.37
C HIS A 99 7.19 12.97 -8.23
N GLU A 100 8.22 12.26 -7.77
CA GLU A 100 8.74 11.05 -8.40
C GLU A 100 8.63 9.93 -7.37
N ILE A 101 7.70 8.99 -7.60
CA ILE A 101 7.29 8.01 -6.58
C ILE A 101 7.04 6.64 -7.19
N GLU A 102 7.07 5.60 -6.35
CA GLU A 102 6.68 4.24 -6.69
C GLU A 102 5.26 3.92 -6.18
N ILE A 103 4.42 3.37 -7.07
CA ILE A 103 3.07 2.88 -6.72
C ILE A 103 2.97 1.35 -6.77
N GLY A 104 4.06 0.67 -7.09
CA GLY A 104 4.12 -0.77 -7.33
C GLY A 104 5.54 -1.19 -7.68
N SER A 105 5.70 -2.39 -8.23
CA SER A 105 7.02 -2.93 -8.59
C SER A 105 7.39 -2.70 -10.05
N GLY A 106 8.66 -2.40 -10.33
CA GLY A 106 9.16 -2.29 -11.70
C GLY A 106 9.00 -0.90 -12.31
N GLU A 107 9.54 -0.71 -13.51
CA GLU A 107 9.68 0.62 -14.13
C GLU A 107 8.34 1.28 -14.49
N ASN A 108 7.34 0.49 -14.87
CA ASN A 108 6.00 1.00 -15.18
C ASN A 108 5.24 1.50 -13.95
N ALA A 109 5.70 1.15 -12.75
CA ALA A 109 5.13 1.60 -11.49
C ALA A 109 5.83 2.85 -10.91
N LYS A 110 6.85 3.38 -11.59
CA LYS A 110 7.47 4.67 -11.25
C LYS A 110 6.73 5.80 -11.95
N VAL A 111 6.05 6.63 -11.17
CA VAL A 111 5.19 7.68 -11.70
C VAL A 111 5.70 9.06 -11.34
N VAL A 112 5.49 9.99 -12.27
CA VAL A 112 5.70 11.41 -12.09
C VAL A 112 4.37 12.13 -12.17
N PHE A 113 4.06 12.93 -11.16
CA PHE A 113 2.93 13.84 -11.18
C PHE A 113 3.29 15.15 -10.52
N TYR A 114 2.46 16.16 -10.72
CA TYR A 114 2.70 17.51 -10.27
C TYR A 114 1.55 17.97 -9.39
N SER A 115 1.87 18.73 -8.35
CA SER A 115 0.87 19.40 -7.52
C SER A 115 1.14 20.91 -7.49
N LEU A 116 0.15 21.69 -7.89
CA LEU A 116 0.18 23.15 -7.89
C LEU A 116 -0.63 23.68 -6.71
N TYR A 117 -0.01 24.58 -5.94
CA TYR A 117 -0.60 25.32 -4.83
C TYR A 117 -0.60 26.80 -5.19
N MET A 118 -1.71 27.32 -5.72
CA MET A 118 -1.82 28.66 -6.27
C MET A 118 -2.69 29.55 -5.36
N HIS A 119 -2.46 30.87 -5.39
CA HIS A 119 -3.08 31.87 -4.51
C HIS A 119 -2.62 31.78 -3.04
N LEU A 120 -1.32 31.65 -2.81
CA LEU A 120 -0.70 31.73 -1.49
C LEU A 120 -0.33 33.19 -1.17
N GLU A 121 -0.66 33.66 0.05
CA GLU A 121 -0.30 35.03 0.51
C GLU A 121 1.12 35.11 1.11
N ALA A 122 1.71 33.97 1.47
CA ALA A 122 3.10 33.86 1.90
C ALA A 122 3.67 32.47 1.62
N LEU A 123 4.98 32.39 1.37
CA LEU A 123 5.73 31.15 1.21
C LEU A 123 6.65 30.92 2.41
N GLU A 124 6.89 29.66 2.75
CA GLU A 124 7.89 29.28 3.74
C GLU A 124 9.32 29.46 3.18
N ALA A 125 10.28 29.85 4.01
CA ALA A 125 11.66 30.15 3.58
C ALA A 125 12.39 28.97 2.91
N ARG A 126 11.91 27.73 3.12
CA ARG A 126 12.43 26.52 2.47
C ARG A 126 12.05 26.39 1.00
N VAL A 127 11.04 27.13 0.55
CA VAL A 127 10.57 27.10 -0.84
C VAL A 127 11.54 27.89 -1.68
N VAL A 128 12.51 27.18 -2.25
CA VAL A 128 13.49 27.68 -3.20
C VAL A 128 13.61 26.69 -4.36
N ALA A 129 14.23 27.11 -5.47
CA ALA A 129 14.41 26.25 -6.64
C ALA A 129 15.13 24.94 -6.26
N ASP A 130 14.63 23.81 -6.78
CA ASP A 130 15.15 22.45 -6.53
C ASP A 130 15.12 21.98 -5.06
N ALA A 131 14.48 22.72 -4.15
CA ALA A 131 14.32 22.27 -2.78
C ALA A 131 13.54 20.96 -2.73
N LYS A 132 14.07 19.99 -1.97
CA LYS A 132 13.33 18.79 -1.58
C LYS A 132 12.37 19.15 -0.46
N ILE A 133 11.09 18.86 -0.66
CA ILE A 133 10.03 19.08 0.32
C ILE A 133 9.43 17.72 0.64
N ASN A 134 9.45 17.36 1.92
CA ASN A 134 8.85 16.11 2.37
C ASN A 134 7.34 16.28 2.56
N ARG A 135 6.60 15.18 2.48
CA ARG A 135 5.18 15.08 2.80
C ARG A 135 4.90 15.76 4.15
N LYS A 136 3.83 16.54 4.21
CA LYS A 136 3.38 17.33 5.36
C LYS A 136 4.25 18.56 5.71
N GLU A 137 5.38 18.81 5.05
CA GLU A 137 6.13 20.04 5.28
C GLU A 137 5.34 21.26 4.80
N MET A 138 5.49 22.38 5.53
CA MET A 138 4.78 23.62 5.23
C MET A 138 5.33 24.26 3.96
N LEU A 139 4.42 24.73 3.11
CA LEU A 139 4.71 25.45 1.86
C LEU A 139 4.42 26.94 2.00
N GLY A 140 3.35 27.30 2.73
CA GLY A 140 2.90 28.68 2.84
C GLY A 140 1.60 28.84 3.61
N THR A 141 1.01 30.02 3.53
CA THR A 141 -0.34 30.33 4.04
C THR A 141 -1.32 30.55 2.88
N PRO A 142 -2.58 30.13 3.03
CA PRO A 142 -3.60 30.39 2.01
C PRO A 142 -3.85 31.89 1.89
N GLY A 143 -3.96 32.38 0.65
CA GLY A 143 -4.29 33.78 0.38
C GLY A 143 -5.76 33.97 0.05
N ARG A 144 -6.00 34.80 -0.96
CA ARG A 144 -7.33 35.16 -1.46
C ARG A 144 -7.52 34.83 -2.92
N VAL A 145 -8.76 34.49 -3.25
CA VAL A 145 -9.28 34.36 -4.61
C VAL A 145 -10.59 35.13 -4.69
N ASP A 146 -10.63 36.15 -5.55
CA ASP A 146 -11.80 37.01 -5.77
C ASP A 146 -12.40 37.51 -4.44
N GLY A 147 -11.52 37.96 -3.55
CA GLY A 147 -11.88 38.48 -2.22
C GLY A 147 -12.18 37.42 -1.15
N THR A 148 -12.28 36.14 -1.49
CA THR A 148 -12.54 35.04 -0.55
C THR A 148 -11.24 34.39 -0.08
N ASN A 149 -11.15 34.02 1.20
CA ASN A 149 -9.97 33.30 1.73
C ASN A 149 -9.96 31.85 1.22
N ALA A 150 -9.13 31.58 0.22
CA ALA A 150 -9.01 30.28 -0.42
C ALA A 150 -7.66 30.16 -1.14
N PHE A 151 -7.33 28.95 -1.56
CA PHE A 151 -6.23 28.72 -2.50
C PHE A 151 -6.63 27.68 -3.55
N HIS A 152 -6.06 27.76 -4.75
CA HIS A 152 -6.29 26.77 -5.80
C HIS A 152 -5.33 25.60 -5.65
N PHE A 153 -5.85 24.39 -5.74
CA PHE A 153 -5.08 23.16 -5.65
C PHE A 153 -5.36 22.25 -6.84
N GLN A 154 -4.30 21.86 -7.54
CA GLN A 154 -4.40 21.08 -8.78
C GLN A 154 -3.36 19.96 -8.80
N ILE A 155 -3.78 18.79 -9.27
CA ILE A 155 -2.92 17.61 -9.47
C ILE A 155 -2.99 17.22 -10.94
N PHE A 156 -1.84 17.12 -11.59
CA PHE A 156 -1.76 16.81 -13.01
C PHE A 156 -0.54 15.99 -13.41
N CYS A 157 -0.58 15.39 -14.59
CA CYS A 157 0.52 14.64 -15.16
C CYS A 157 0.50 14.69 -16.70
N ASP A 158 1.58 14.20 -17.31
CA ASP A 158 1.67 14.05 -18.76
C ASP A 158 1.08 12.72 -19.27
N ASP A 159 1.12 12.57 -20.58
CA ASP A 159 0.67 11.40 -21.33
C ASP A 159 1.41 10.10 -20.97
N THR A 160 2.69 10.20 -20.61
CA THR A 160 3.45 9.01 -20.18
C THR A 160 2.92 8.54 -18.83
N ASN A 161 2.72 9.48 -17.91
CA ASN A 161 2.39 9.19 -16.53
C ASN A 161 0.93 8.86 -16.30
N ILE A 162 -0.02 9.34 -17.13
CA ILE A 162 -1.40 8.85 -17.04
C ILE A 162 -1.48 7.33 -17.31
N THR A 163 -0.66 6.84 -18.25
CA THR A 163 -0.59 5.41 -18.59
C THR A 163 0.02 4.62 -17.44
N ARG A 164 1.06 5.16 -16.79
CA ARG A 164 1.68 4.52 -15.62
C ARG A 164 0.78 4.56 -14.38
N LEU A 165 0.01 5.63 -14.19
CA LEU A 165 -0.92 5.76 -13.07
C LEU A 165 -2.13 4.82 -13.24
N THR A 166 -2.77 4.83 -14.41
CA THR A 166 -4.08 4.18 -14.63
C THR A 166 -4.02 2.87 -15.41
N GLY A 167 -2.87 2.55 -16.02
CA GLY A 167 -2.71 1.43 -16.95
C GLY A 167 -3.27 1.66 -18.35
N ARG A 168 -3.84 2.85 -18.65
CA ARG A 168 -4.47 3.12 -19.96
C ARG A 168 -4.46 4.61 -20.36
N LYS A 169 -4.87 4.86 -21.60
CA LYS A 169 -5.28 6.20 -22.11
C LYS A 169 -6.70 6.24 -22.66
N THR A 170 -7.36 5.08 -22.72
CA THR A 170 -8.74 4.98 -23.20
C THR A 170 -9.71 5.38 -22.10
N ARG A 171 -10.85 5.94 -22.50
CA ARG A 171 -11.92 6.38 -21.60
C ARG A 171 -12.31 5.31 -20.59
N GLU A 172 -12.66 4.14 -21.11
CA GLU A 172 -13.04 2.97 -20.32
C GLU A 172 -11.85 2.00 -20.20
N LEU A 173 -11.87 1.24 -19.11
CA LEU A 173 -10.95 0.13 -18.88
C LEU A 173 -11.20 -1.01 -19.87
N ASP A 174 -10.13 -1.58 -20.42
CA ASP A 174 -10.20 -2.76 -21.28
C ASP A 174 -10.59 -4.01 -20.48
N ILE A 175 -11.80 -4.51 -20.74
CA ILE A 175 -12.39 -5.69 -20.08
C ILE A 175 -12.14 -6.99 -20.84
N THR A 176 -11.28 -7.00 -21.86
CA THR A 176 -10.94 -8.20 -22.63
C THR A 176 -9.78 -9.00 -22.03
N GLN A 177 -9.03 -8.38 -21.11
CA GLN A 177 -7.86 -8.94 -20.42
C GLN A 177 -7.93 -8.67 -18.92
N ASP A 178 -7.08 -9.36 -18.15
CA ASP A 178 -6.93 -9.01 -16.73
C ASP A 178 -6.15 -7.70 -16.58
N GLY A 179 -6.34 -7.02 -15.44
CA GLY A 179 -5.60 -5.82 -15.07
C GLY A 179 -4.13 -6.07 -14.76
N ARG A 180 -3.45 -5.03 -14.29
CA ARG A 180 -2.02 -5.02 -14.00
C ARG A 180 -1.61 -5.97 -12.87
N THR A 181 -0.36 -6.44 -12.89
CA THR A 181 0.25 -7.26 -11.82
C THR A 181 1.41 -6.56 -11.12
N ASP A 182 2.01 -5.56 -11.78
CA ASP A 182 3.07 -4.70 -11.28
C ASP A 182 2.54 -3.65 -10.28
N VAL A 183 1.29 -3.21 -10.47
CA VAL A 183 0.57 -2.29 -9.57
C VAL A 183 -0.78 -2.89 -9.20
N VAL A 184 -0.91 -3.37 -7.96
CA VAL A 184 -2.14 -3.98 -7.42
C VAL A 184 -2.38 -3.48 -6.01
N TYR A 185 -3.53 -2.87 -5.74
CA TYR A 185 -3.89 -2.42 -4.40
C TYR A 185 -5.40 -2.26 -4.21
N GLY A 186 -5.82 -2.08 -2.96
CA GLY A 186 -7.21 -1.83 -2.61
C GLY A 186 -8.12 -3.04 -2.81
N ASP A 187 -9.33 -2.76 -3.29
CA ASP A 187 -10.34 -3.77 -3.62
C ASP A 187 -9.99 -4.49 -4.91
N ILE A 188 -10.49 -5.72 -5.04
CA ILE A 188 -10.31 -6.54 -6.24
C ILE A 188 -11.64 -6.62 -6.96
N HIS A 189 -11.61 -6.44 -8.27
CA HIS A 189 -12.81 -6.40 -9.10
C HIS A 189 -12.80 -7.52 -10.12
N PHE A 190 -14.00 -8.02 -10.43
CA PHE A 190 -14.22 -9.09 -11.38
C PHE A 190 -15.24 -8.64 -12.42
N TYR A 191 -14.87 -8.76 -13.69
CA TYR A 191 -15.82 -8.71 -14.80
C TYR A 191 -16.28 -10.14 -15.11
N LEU A 192 -17.58 -10.40 -14.94
CA LEU A 192 -18.22 -11.65 -15.31
C LEU A 192 -19.00 -11.40 -16.61
N PRO A 193 -18.64 -12.07 -17.72
CA PRO A 193 -19.36 -11.89 -18.97
C PRO A 193 -20.81 -12.40 -18.88
N PRO A 194 -21.68 -11.99 -19.82
CA PRO A 194 -22.96 -12.66 -20.04
C PRO A 194 -22.79 -14.17 -20.20
N LYS A 195 -23.84 -14.93 -19.89
CA LYS A 195 -23.86 -16.40 -19.90
C LYS A 195 -22.94 -17.04 -18.86
N THR A 196 -22.68 -16.33 -17.76
CA THR A 196 -21.98 -16.91 -16.60
C THR A 196 -22.96 -17.75 -15.79
N ASP A 197 -22.61 -19.00 -15.53
CA ASP A 197 -23.42 -19.95 -14.77
C ASP A 197 -23.17 -19.84 -13.26
N PHE A 198 -24.25 -19.87 -12.47
CA PHE A 198 -24.25 -19.82 -11.01
C PHE A 198 -24.87 -21.09 -10.44
N TYR A 199 -24.31 -21.57 -9.33
CA TYR A 199 -24.70 -22.82 -8.69
C TYR A 199 -25.22 -22.59 -7.27
N ASP A 200 -25.97 -23.56 -6.74
CA ASP A 200 -26.53 -23.55 -5.39
C ASP A 200 -25.46 -23.56 -4.28
N LYS A 201 -24.31 -24.19 -4.55
CA LYS A 201 -23.19 -24.32 -3.61
C LYS A 201 -21.86 -24.52 -4.34
N ALA A 202 -20.75 -24.36 -3.62
CA ALA A 202 -19.43 -24.74 -4.11
C ALA A 202 -19.29 -26.28 -4.22
N PRO A 203 -18.55 -26.81 -5.21
CA PRO A 203 -18.20 -28.21 -5.28
C PRO A 203 -17.47 -28.72 -4.03
N GLU A 204 -17.72 -29.97 -3.66
CA GLU A 204 -16.98 -30.65 -2.60
C GLU A 204 -15.48 -30.69 -2.90
N GLY A 205 -14.67 -30.55 -1.87
CA GLY A 205 -13.20 -30.62 -1.98
C GLY A 205 -12.57 -29.51 -2.81
N ASN A 206 -13.28 -28.41 -3.10
CA ASN A 206 -12.82 -27.33 -3.99
C ASN A 206 -12.50 -27.84 -5.41
N SER A 207 -13.29 -28.81 -5.89
CA SER A 207 -13.15 -29.37 -7.25
C SER A 207 -13.60 -28.39 -8.34
N LEU A 208 -13.17 -28.64 -9.58
CA LEU A 208 -13.69 -27.98 -10.78
C LEU A 208 -14.99 -28.61 -11.30
N SER A 209 -15.30 -29.84 -10.89
CA SER A 209 -16.49 -30.54 -11.36
C SER A 209 -17.76 -29.90 -10.80
N THR A 210 -18.68 -29.54 -11.69
CA THR A 210 -20.03 -29.07 -11.35
C THR A 210 -21.05 -30.21 -11.32
N THR A 211 -20.59 -31.45 -11.44
CA THR A 211 -21.46 -32.64 -11.40
C THR A 211 -22.17 -32.73 -10.05
N GLY A 212 -23.50 -32.84 -10.08
CA GLY A 212 -24.32 -32.93 -8.87
C GLY A 212 -24.63 -31.58 -8.21
N LEU A 213 -24.19 -30.46 -8.80
CA LEU A 213 -24.65 -29.13 -8.42
C LEU A 213 -25.92 -28.75 -9.17
N THR A 214 -26.75 -27.93 -8.54
CA THR A 214 -27.93 -27.34 -9.19
C THR A 214 -27.53 -25.99 -9.77
N LYS A 215 -27.62 -25.84 -11.09
CA LYS A 215 -27.50 -24.52 -11.71
C LYS A 215 -28.73 -23.67 -11.36
N VAL A 216 -28.54 -22.60 -10.60
CA VAL A 216 -29.62 -21.72 -10.12
C VAL A 216 -29.86 -20.52 -11.03
N HIS A 217 -28.86 -20.10 -11.79
CA HIS A 217 -28.96 -18.97 -12.70
C HIS A 217 -27.90 -19.02 -13.81
N THR A 218 -28.19 -18.36 -14.92
CA THR A 218 -27.24 -18.03 -15.99
C THR A 218 -27.41 -16.55 -16.30
N SER A 219 -26.36 -15.74 -16.17
CA SER A 219 -26.47 -14.30 -16.37
C SER A 219 -26.86 -13.95 -17.81
N THR A 220 -27.76 -12.99 -17.97
CA THR A 220 -28.11 -12.41 -19.28
C THR A 220 -27.21 -11.24 -19.65
N ASP A 221 -26.86 -10.45 -18.65
CA ASP A 221 -26.04 -9.25 -18.76
C ASP A 221 -24.68 -9.47 -18.08
N ALA A 222 -23.71 -8.61 -18.36
CA ALA A 222 -22.41 -8.64 -17.67
C ALA A 222 -22.55 -8.20 -16.22
N LEU A 223 -21.77 -8.78 -15.30
CA LEU A 223 -21.77 -8.41 -13.89
C LEU A 223 -20.41 -7.89 -13.46
N TYR A 224 -20.39 -6.80 -12.69
CA TYR A 224 -19.19 -6.14 -12.20
C TYR A 224 -19.11 -6.29 -10.69
N VAL A 225 -18.23 -7.16 -10.21
CA VAL A 225 -18.19 -7.60 -8.81
C VAL A 225 -16.97 -6.99 -8.13
N SER A 226 -17.13 -6.34 -6.97
CA SER A 226 -16.03 -5.91 -6.10
C SER A 226 -15.93 -6.83 -4.89
N MET A 227 -14.70 -7.24 -4.56
CA MET A 227 -14.33 -7.97 -3.35
C MET A 227 -13.48 -7.06 -2.46
N THR A 228 -14.02 -6.72 -1.30
CA THR A 228 -13.34 -5.91 -0.26
C THR A 228 -12.94 -6.81 0.90
N LEU A 229 -11.66 -6.80 1.26
CA LEU A 229 -11.12 -7.55 2.40
C LEU A 229 -10.61 -6.57 3.47
N GLY A 230 -11.21 -6.63 4.66
CA GLY A 230 -10.78 -5.75 5.75
C GLY A 230 -11.47 -6.06 7.08
N LEU A 231 -10.73 -5.86 8.18
CA LEU A 231 -11.18 -6.09 9.56
C LEU A 231 -11.81 -7.49 9.73
N GLY A 232 -11.19 -8.51 9.16
CA GLY A 232 -11.68 -9.88 9.19
C GLY A 232 -12.78 -10.21 8.19
N SER A 233 -13.38 -9.23 7.51
CA SER A 233 -14.51 -9.48 6.61
C SER A 233 -14.10 -9.58 5.13
N CYS A 234 -14.82 -10.40 4.38
CA CYS A 234 -14.91 -10.34 2.91
C CYS A 234 -16.30 -9.82 2.54
N THR A 235 -16.37 -8.72 1.81
CA THR A 235 -17.63 -8.14 1.31
C THR A 235 -17.64 -8.20 -0.21
N MET A 236 -18.67 -8.83 -0.79
CA MET A 236 -18.91 -8.88 -2.23
C MET A 236 -20.04 -7.92 -2.62
N THR A 237 -19.75 -6.97 -3.49
CA THR A 237 -20.74 -6.03 -4.05
C THR A 237 -20.83 -6.26 -5.55
N THR A 238 -22.03 -6.53 -6.08
CA THR A 238 -22.23 -6.73 -7.52
C THR A 238 -22.94 -5.53 -8.11
N ARG A 239 -22.52 -5.11 -9.30
CA ARG A 239 -23.14 -4.02 -10.07
C ARG A 239 -23.53 -4.46 -11.48
N LEU A 240 -24.52 -3.78 -12.02
CA LEU A 240 -24.97 -3.89 -13.41
C LEU A 240 -24.89 -2.53 -14.06
N GLU A 241 -24.60 -2.53 -15.36
CA GLU A 241 -24.75 -1.33 -16.18
C GLU A 241 -26.24 -1.07 -16.43
N VAL A 242 -26.67 0.18 -16.24
CA VAL A 242 -28.06 0.60 -16.46
C VAL A 242 -28.34 0.69 -17.96
N LYS A 243 -29.35 -0.05 -18.45
CA LYS A 243 -29.64 -0.20 -19.89
C LYS A 243 -29.94 1.13 -20.59
N ASP A 244 -30.67 2.02 -19.92
CA ASP A 244 -31.09 3.30 -20.48
C ASP A 244 -30.11 4.45 -20.20
N LYS A 245 -29.07 4.20 -19.38
CA LYS A 245 -28.05 5.18 -18.99
C LYS A 245 -26.65 4.55 -19.03
N LYS A 246 -26.15 4.33 -20.25
CA LYS A 246 -24.83 3.73 -20.51
C LYS A 246 -23.75 4.45 -19.69
N GLY A 247 -22.86 3.67 -19.04
CA GLY A 247 -21.82 4.20 -18.15
C GLY A 247 -22.27 4.40 -16.69
N THR A 248 -23.55 4.18 -16.38
CA THR A 248 -24.05 4.17 -14.99
C THR A 248 -24.09 2.74 -14.46
N PHE A 249 -23.56 2.53 -13.25
CA PHE A 249 -23.46 1.21 -12.64
C PHE A 249 -24.15 1.18 -11.28
N GLU A 250 -25.19 0.36 -11.15
CA GLU A 250 -25.98 0.26 -9.93
C GLU A 250 -25.78 -1.07 -9.23
N ALA A 251 -25.80 -1.04 -7.90
CA ALA A 251 -25.67 -2.26 -7.10
C ALA A 251 -26.89 -3.17 -7.32
N THR A 252 -26.65 -4.48 -7.45
CA THR A 252 -27.69 -5.50 -7.55
C THR A 252 -27.67 -6.38 -6.31
N GLY A 253 -28.77 -6.35 -5.56
CA GLY A 253 -28.88 -6.97 -4.24
C GLY A 253 -28.07 -6.26 -3.15
N GLU A 254 -28.28 -6.66 -1.90
CA GLU A 254 -27.46 -6.19 -0.77
C GLU A 254 -26.05 -6.79 -0.82
N ALA A 255 -25.05 -6.04 -0.36
CA ALA A 255 -23.68 -6.51 -0.30
C ALA A 255 -23.55 -7.77 0.56
N LEU A 256 -22.90 -8.80 0.01
CA LEU A 256 -22.73 -10.10 0.67
C LEU A 256 -21.52 -10.06 1.59
N LYS A 257 -21.72 -10.10 2.90
CA LYS A 257 -20.65 -10.08 3.89
C LYS A 257 -20.40 -11.49 4.46
N ASN A 258 -19.16 -11.96 4.38
CA ASN A 258 -18.70 -13.26 4.92
C ASN A 258 -19.57 -14.46 4.53
N THR A 259 -20.23 -14.40 3.37
CA THR A 259 -21.15 -15.45 2.93
C THR A 259 -20.43 -16.78 2.68
N ASP A 260 -19.17 -16.73 2.24
CA ASP A 260 -18.33 -17.91 1.99
C ASP A 260 -17.47 -18.32 3.20
N GLY A 261 -17.70 -17.73 4.37
CA GLY A 261 -17.04 -18.09 5.63
C GLY A 261 -16.91 -16.94 6.62
N GLU A 262 -17.11 -17.23 7.91
CA GLU A 262 -16.92 -16.25 8.98
C GLU A 262 -15.47 -15.78 9.09
N ASN A 263 -15.30 -14.49 9.41
CA ASN A 263 -13.98 -13.87 9.56
C ASN A 263 -13.05 -14.21 8.37
N TYR A 264 -13.59 -14.17 7.15
CA TYR A 264 -12.96 -14.67 5.94
C TYR A 264 -11.52 -14.16 5.76
N GLU A 265 -11.30 -12.86 5.94
CA GLU A 265 -9.98 -12.24 5.76
C GLU A 265 -8.96 -12.75 6.78
N TYR A 266 -9.32 -12.86 8.06
CA TYR A 266 -8.44 -13.44 9.09
C TYR A 266 -8.20 -14.94 8.87
N ASN A 267 -9.12 -15.62 8.19
CA ASN A 267 -9.05 -17.05 7.95
C ASN A 267 -8.43 -17.43 6.59
N LEU A 268 -7.92 -16.47 5.80
CA LEU A 268 -7.31 -16.75 4.49
C LEU A 268 -6.22 -17.83 4.56
N TYR A 269 -5.33 -17.78 5.55
CA TYR A 269 -4.30 -18.81 5.74
C TYR A 269 -4.89 -20.21 5.97
N LYS A 270 -5.86 -20.31 6.89
CA LYS A 270 -6.54 -21.57 7.21
C LYS A 270 -7.27 -22.11 5.98
N ASN A 271 -7.97 -21.23 5.27
CA ASN A 271 -8.70 -21.58 4.06
C ASN A 271 -7.74 -22.01 2.94
N SER A 272 -6.55 -21.41 2.85
CA SER A 272 -5.60 -21.73 1.78
C SER A 272 -5.00 -23.12 1.96
N LEU A 273 -4.65 -23.49 3.20
CA LEU A 273 -4.21 -24.85 3.55
C LEU A 273 -5.29 -25.90 3.28
N SER A 274 -6.57 -25.55 3.46
CA SER A 274 -7.69 -26.47 3.25
C SER A 274 -8.02 -26.66 1.77
N LYS A 275 -8.11 -25.55 1.01
CA LYS A 275 -8.59 -25.53 -0.38
C LYS A 275 -7.50 -25.78 -1.42
N TYR A 276 -6.25 -25.42 -1.14
CA TYR A 276 -5.14 -25.46 -2.10
C TYR A 276 -3.95 -26.26 -1.55
N LYS A 277 -4.20 -27.51 -1.17
CA LYS A 277 -3.26 -28.37 -0.42
C LYS A 277 -1.87 -28.53 -1.04
N GLN A 278 -1.75 -28.41 -2.37
CA GLN A 278 -0.47 -28.55 -3.09
C GLN A 278 0.31 -27.23 -3.19
N SER A 279 -0.36 -26.10 -3.04
CA SER A 279 0.25 -24.76 -3.14
C SER A 279 -0.49 -23.74 -2.26
N PRO A 280 -0.52 -23.89 -0.92
CA PRO A 280 -1.34 -23.03 -0.08
C PRO A 280 -0.99 -21.54 -0.13
N SER A 281 0.28 -21.20 -0.40
CA SER A 281 0.73 -19.82 -0.51
C SER A 281 0.22 -19.13 -1.79
N ALA A 282 0.36 -19.79 -2.95
CA ALA A 282 -0.28 -19.36 -4.19
C ALA A 282 -1.81 -19.33 -4.09
N GLY A 283 -2.41 -20.29 -3.36
CA GLY A 283 -3.84 -20.31 -3.06
C GLY A 283 -4.30 -19.14 -2.18
N TYR A 284 -3.42 -18.63 -1.32
CA TYR A 284 -3.66 -17.40 -0.56
C TYR A 284 -3.78 -16.21 -1.52
N GLU A 285 -2.85 -16.07 -2.48
CA GLU A 285 -2.93 -15.01 -3.50
C GLU A 285 -4.18 -15.16 -4.37
N LEU A 286 -4.55 -16.38 -4.77
CA LEU A 286 -5.78 -16.62 -5.51
C LEU A 286 -7.01 -16.11 -4.74
N MET A 287 -7.12 -16.37 -3.44
CA MET A 287 -8.23 -15.83 -2.63
C MET A 287 -8.12 -14.33 -2.36
N ARG A 288 -6.92 -13.74 -2.40
CA ARG A 288 -6.71 -12.31 -2.16
C ARG A 288 -6.97 -11.47 -3.40
N PHE A 289 -6.63 -11.99 -4.59
CA PHE A 289 -6.54 -11.24 -5.84
C PHE A 289 -7.34 -11.85 -6.99
N GLY A 290 -7.96 -13.02 -6.81
CA GLY A 290 -8.60 -13.75 -7.91
C GLY A 290 -7.62 -14.44 -8.87
N ARG A 291 -6.31 -14.28 -8.66
CA ARG A 291 -5.21 -14.86 -9.43
C ARG A 291 -3.90 -14.82 -8.62
N VAL A 292 -2.88 -15.54 -9.06
CA VAL A 292 -1.51 -15.40 -8.53
C VAL A 292 -0.86 -14.19 -9.20
N ILE A 293 -0.36 -13.26 -8.41
CA ILE A 293 0.30 -12.04 -8.91
C ILE A 293 1.83 -12.16 -8.81
N ASN A 294 2.35 -12.83 -7.79
CA ASN A 294 3.79 -12.97 -7.57
C ASN A 294 4.34 -14.24 -8.24
N THR A 295 4.22 -14.31 -9.56
CA THR A 295 4.60 -15.50 -10.34
C THR A 295 6.09 -15.82 -10.29
N ASP A 296 6.94 -14.88 -9.85
CA ASP A 296 8.38 -15.09 -9.64
C ASP A 296 8.65 -16.07 -8.49
N HIS A 297 7.76 -16.15 -7.50
CA HIS A 297 7.96 -16.92 -6.26
C HIS A 297 6.80 -17.85 -5.87
N GLU A 298 5.66 -17.73 -6.55
CA GLU A 298 4.45 -18.49 -6.30
C GLU A 298 4.02 -19.27 -7.54
N LYS A 299 3.61 -20.53 -7.33
CA LYS A 299 3.06 -21.40 -8.37
C LYS A 299 1.82 -22.10 -7.87
N LEU A 300 0.69 -21.85 -8.50
CA LEU A 300 -0.58 -22.50 -8.20
C LEU A 300 -0.58 -23.95 -8.70
N VAL A 301 -1.01 -24.90 -7.88
CA VAL A 301 -1.08 -26.32 -8.24
C VAL A 301 -2.43 -26.91 -7.79
N PRO A 302 -3.27 -27.42 -8.71
CA PRO A 302 -3.10 -27.34 -10.17
C PRO A 302 -3.24 -25.89 -10.68
N ASN A 303 -2.72 -25.60 -11.88
CA ASN A 303 -2.71 -24.24 -12.44
C ASN A 303 -4.13 -23.65 -12.67
N ASP A 304 -5.15 -24.51 -12.74
CA ASP A 304 -6.56 -24.18 -12.95
C ASP A 304 -7.38 -24.27 -11.65
N ALA A 305 -6.75 -24.28 -10.47
CA ALA A 305 -7.45 -24.38 -9.20
C ALA A 305 -8.55 -23.29 -9.08
N PRO A 306 -9.79 -23.65 -8.67
CA PRO A 306 -10.92 -22.73 -8.70
C PRO A 306 -10.95 -21.79 -7.51
N LEU A 307 -11.64 -20.66 -7.69
CA LEU A 307 -12.05 -19.75 -6.64
C LEU A 307 -13.59 -19.64 -6.63
N TRP A 308 -14.23 -20.55 -5.90
CA TRP A 308 -15.68 -20.54 -5.73
C TRP A 308 -16.11 -19.50 -4.69
N MET A 309 -16.90 -18.51 -5.11
CA MET A 309 -17.42 -17.43 -4.26
C MET A 309 -18.90 -17.19 -4.52
N THR A 310 -19.64 -16.74 -3.51
CA THR A 310 -21.05 -16.36 -3.64
C THR A 310 -21.16 -14.92 -4.13
N VAL A 311 -21.94 -14.71 -5.19
CA VAL A 311 -22.10 -13.41 -5.87
C VAL A 311 -23.60 -13.18 -6.14
N ASN A 312 -24.04 -11.92 -6.09
CA ASN A 312 -25.41 -11.56 -6.44
C ASN A 312 -25.61 -11.58 -7.97
N TYR A 313 -26.82 -11.88 -8.39
CA TYR A 313 -27.31 -11.65 -9.75
C TYR A 313 -28.73 -11.02 -9.66
N PRO A 314 -29.30 -10.47 -10.74
CA PRO A 314 -30.67 -9.95 -10.72
C PRO A 314 -31.68 -10.94 -10.12
N GLY A 315 -32.27 -10.59 -8.98
CA GLY A 315 -33.28 -11.41 -8.30
C GLY A 315 -32.74 -12.53 -7.41
N GLY A 316 -31.43 -12.64 -7.19
CA GLY A 316 -30.89 -13.66 -6.28
C GLY A 316 -29.37 -13.64 -6.10
N LYS A 317 -28.82 -14.77 -5.67
CA LYS A 317 -27.38 -14.98 -5.49
C LYS A 317 -27.03 -16.44 -5.71
N GLY A 318 -25.79 -16.72 -6.08
CA GLY A 318 -25.30 -18.08 -6.29
C GLY A 318 -23.78 -18.14 -6.29
N VAL A 319 -23.25 -19.37 -6.31
CA VAL A 319 -21.82 -19.65 -6.29
C VAL A 319 -21.26 -19.71 -7.70
N VAL A 320 -20.16 -19.00 -7.95
CA VAL A 320 -19.47 -18.90 -9.25
C VAL A 320 -17.96 -19.07 -9.07
N ASN A 321 -17.29 -19.67 -10.07
CA ASN A 321 -15.83 -19.76 -10.08
C ASN A 321 -15.24 -18.47 -10.66
N LEU A 322 -14.73 -17.61 -9.78
CA LEU A 322 -14.08 -16.35 -10.16
C LEU A 322 -12.68 -16.54 -10.76
N ALA A 323 -12.08 -17.73 -10.66
CA ALA A 323 -10.76 -18.01 -11.24
C ALA A 323 -10.82 -18.29 -12.76
N LEU A 324 -12.01 -18.45 -13.36
CA LEU A 324 -12.16 -18.78 -14.77
C LEU A 324 -11.44 -17.77 -15.70
N PRO A 325 -10.79 -18.21 -16.81
CA PRO A 325 -10.14 -17.31 -17.75
C PRO A 325 -11.08 -16.30 -18.43
N THR A 326 -12.37 -16.62 -18.52
CA THR A 326 -13.42 -15.74 -19.05
C THR A 326 -13.78 -14.61 -18.09
N VAL A 327 -13.55 -14.79 -16.78
CA VAL A 327 -13.71 -13.75 -15.77
C VAL A 327 -12.43 -12.94 -15.70
N LYS A 328 -12.53 -11.62 -15.88
CA LYS A 328 -11.35 -10.74 -15.83
C LYS A 328 -11.18 -10.11 -14.46
N LYS A 329 -9.95 -10.04 -13.98
CA LYS A 329 -9.60 -9.59 -12.62
C LYS A 329 -8.86 -8.27 -12.68
N PHE A 330 -9.30 -7.32 -11.88
CA PHE A 330 -8.73 -5.97 -11.76
C PHE A 330 -8.58 -5.62 -10.29
N SER A 331 -7.94 -4.50 -10.00
CA SER A 331 -7.91 -3.89 -8.68
C SER A 331 -8.29 -2.41 -8.75
N ASP A 332 -8.39 -1.73 -7.60
CA ASP A 332 -8.54 -0.28 -7.59
C ASP A 332 -7.45 0.40 -8.46
N ALA A 333 -6.24 -0.18 -8.53
CA ALA A 333 -5.14 0.31 -9.35
C ALA A 333 -5.44 0.43 -10.85
N ASP A 334 -6.44 -0.26 -11.36
CA ASP A 334 -6.82 -0.23 -12.77
C ASP A 334 -7.88 0.84 -13.05
N PHE A 335 -8.24 1.69 -12.07
CA PHE A 335 -9.22 2.77 -12.20
C PHE A 335 -10.50 2.30 -12.93
N PRO A 336 -11.28 1.34 -12.39
CA PRO A 336 -12.37 0.77 -13.15
C PRO A 336 -13.51 1.75 -13.41
N HIS A 337 -14.03 1.75 -14.63
CA HIS A 337 -15.11 2.68 -15.03
C HIS A 337 -16.44 2.39 -14.31
N TRP A 338 -16.68 1.13 -13.90
CA TRP A 338 -17.81 0.79 -13.03
C TRP A 338 -17.67 1.27 -11.58
N MET A 339 -16.50 1.82 -11.23
CA MET A 339 -16.25 2.54 -9.97
C MET A 339 -16.26 4.07 -10.17
N GLY A 340 -16.67 4.55 -11.36
CA GLY A 340 -16.80 5.96 -11.71
C GLY A 340 -15.64 6.55 -12.52
N TRP A 341 -14.52 5.82 -12.67
CA TRP A 341 -13.31 6.39 -13.27
C TRP A 341 -13.36 6.42 -14.80
N TYR A 342 -13.33 7.63 -15.38
CA TYR A 342 -13.30 7.85 -16.83
C TYR A 342 -12.16 8.77 -17.25
N LEU A 343 -11.42 8.39 -18.29
CA LEU A 343 -10.47 9.28 -18.96
C LEU A 343 -11.19 10.10 -20.03
N VAL A 344 -11.03 11.42 -20.00
CA VAL A 344 -11.69 12.35 -20.92
C VAL A 344 -10.62 13.10 -21.72
N SER A 345 -10.56 12.84 -23.02
CA SER A 345 -9.58 13.46 -23.93
C SER A 345 -10.16 13.67 -25.33
N ASP A 346 -11.49 13.75 -25.43
CA ASP A 346 -12.22 13.92 -26.70
C ASP A 346 -12.40 15.39 -27.10
N ASP A 347 -11.84 16.31 -26.31
CA ASP A 347 -11.73 17.71 -26.67
C ASP A 347 -10.40 17.96 -27.38
N GLU A 348 -10.46 18.18 -28.69
CA GLU A 348 -9.28 18.26 -29.56
C GLU A 348 -8.73 19.69 -29.68
N ASP A 349 -9.51 20.71 -29.35
CA ASP A 349 -9.06 22.10 -29.49
C ASP A 349 -8.06 22.50 -28.39
N THR A 350 -7.52 23.71 -28.52
CA THR A 350 -6.55 24.28 -27.56
C THR A 350 -7.12 25.44 -26.77
N ASN A 351 -8.43 25.70 -26.88
CA ASN A 351 -9.07 26.75 -26.11
C ASN A 351 -9.45 26.23 -24.71
N SER A 352 -9.80 27.12 -23.78
CA SER A 352 -10.15 26.74 -22.41
C SER A 352 -11.63 26.37 -22.25
N GLN A 353 -12.43 26.38 -23.31
CA GLN A 353 -13.83 25.99 -23.28
C GLN A 353 -13.94 24.46 -23.23
N CYS A 354 -14.87 23.92 -22.43
CA CYS A 354 -15.14 22.48 -22.45
C CYS A 354 -16.06 22.12 -23.63
N ASN A 355 -15.47 21.51 -24.66
CA ASN A 355 -16.18 20.99 -25.83
C ASN A 355 -16.27 19.45 -25.87
N SER A 356 -15.96 18.78 -24.76
CA SER A 356 -16.08 17.32 -24.63
C SER A 356 -17.54 16.86 -24.86
N ALA A 357 -17.73 16.07 -25.92
CA ALA A 357 -19.02 15.45 -26.22
C ALA A 357 -19.46 14.48 -25.13
N PHE A 358 -18.51 13.82 -24.47
CA PHE A 358 -18.78 12.93 -23.35
C PHE A 358 -19.31 13.68 -22.12
N ILE A 359 -18.66 14.77 -21.70
CA ILE A 359 -19.14 15.57 -20.57
C ILE A 359 -20.51 16.17 -20.88
N LYS A 360 -20.70 16.71 -22.08
CA LYS A 360 -22.00 17.23 -22.51
C LYS A 360 -23.10 16.17 -22.37
N LYS A 361 -22.84 14.95 -22.85
CA LYS A 361 -23.78 13.83 -22.68
C LYS A 361 -24.05 13.52 -21.20
N MET A 362 -23.03 13.53 -20.35
CA MET A 362 -23.23 13.31 -18.91
C MET A 362 -24.08 14.41 -18.26
N GLN A 363 -24.00 15.65 -18.74
CA GLN A 363 -24.88 16.74 -18.29
C GLN A 363 -26.32 16.52 -18.76
N ASP A 364 -26.51 16.17 -20.04
CA ASP A 364 -27.83 15.86 -20.62
C ASP A 364 -28.51 14.67 -19.89
N ASP A 365 -27.74 13.66 -19.48
CA ASP A 365 -28.23 12.47 -18.77
C ASP A 365 -28.38 12.65 -17.23
N GLU A 366 -28.07 13.85 -16.70
CA GLU A 366 -28.05 14.22 -15.28
C GLU A 366 -27.07 13.38 -14.41
N LEU A 367 -25.94 12.97 -15.00
CA LEU A 367 -24.92 12.14 -14.35
C LEU A 367 -23.64 12.90 -13.99
N TYR A 368 -23.44 14.09 -14.55
CA TYR A 368 -22.20 14.85 -14.38
C TYR A 368 -21.90 15.18 -12.92
N GLU A 369 -22.85 15.76 -12.17
CA GLU A 369 -22.61 16.19 -10.79
C GLU A 369 -22.22 15.06 -9.83
N SER A 370 -22.78 13.86 -10.02
CA SER A 370 -22.46 12.69 -9.19
C SER A 370 -21.16 11.97 -9.60
N SER A 371 -20.59 12.30 -10.76
CA SER A 371 -19.49 11.55 -11.38
C SER A 371 -18.23 12.38 -11.63
N LYS A 372 -18.34 13.72 -11.66
CA LYS A 372 -17.25 14.66 -12.01
C LYS A 372 -15.96 14.44 -11.20
N ASP A 373 -16.09 14.01 -9.96
CA ASP A 373 -14.96 13.74 -9.05
C ASP A 373 -14.10 12.55 -9.48
N TYR A 374 -14.58 11.71 -10.40
CA TYR A 374 -13.86 10.53 -10.91
C TYR A 374 -13.49 10.67 -12.40
N LEU A 375 -13.74 11.84 -13.00
CA LEU A 375 -13.20 12.15 -14.31
C LEU A 375 -11.71 12.47 -14.18
N ILE A 376 -10.93 12.03 -15.18
CA ILE A 376 -9.54 12.44 -15.36
C ILE A 376 -9.48 13.08 -16.75
N ALA A 377 -9.39 14.40 -16.79
CA ALA A 377 -9.61 15.18 -18.00
C ALA A 377 -8.31 15.76 -18.56
N CYS A 378 -8.12 15.61 -19.87
CA CYS A 378 -6.97 16.07 -20.64
C CYS A 378 -7.33 17.34 -21.41
N PHE A 379 -6.77 18.47 -21.01
CA PHE A 379 -7.03 19.77 -21.62
C PHE A 379 -5.83 20.71 -21.45
N PRO A 380 -5.77 21.85 -22.18
CA PRO A 380 -4.66 22.79 -22.11
C PRO A 380 -4.36 23.27 -20.68
N PHE A 381 -3.09 23.34 -20.31
CA PHE A 381 -2.66 23.73 -18.98
C PHE A 381 -3.05 25.18 -18.66
N GLU A 382 -3.89 25.36 -17.63
CA GLU A 382 -4.56 26.61 -17.27
C GLU A 382 -3.61 27.76 -16.91
N TRP A 383 -2.39 27.46 -16.48
CA TRP A 383 -1.47 28.44 -15.92
C TRP A 383 -0.29 28.79 -16.84
N ASP A 384 -0.28 28.25 -18.07
CA ASP A 384 0.75 28.54 -19.05
C ASP A 384 0.55 29.94 -19.66
N SER A 385 1.48 30.85 -19.38
CA SER A 385 1.45 32.22 -19.92
C SER A 385 1.68 32.28 -21.43
N ALA A 386 2.26 31.24 -22.04
CA ALA A 386 2.53 31.22 -23.48
C ALA A 386 1.29 30.92 -24.34
N THR A 387 0.19 30.46 -23.73
CA THR A 387 -1.00 29.97 -24.44
C THR A 387 -2.25 30.83 -24.22
N LEU A 388 -2.12 32.02 -23.60
CA LEU A 388 -3.24 32.88 -23.22
C LEU A 388 -4.18 33.18 -24.40
N GLU A 389 -3.65 33.66 -25.52
CA GLU A 389 -4.47 34.05 -26.67
C GLU A 389 -5.22 32.84 -27.28
N SER A 390 -4.54 31.70 -27.46
CA SER A 390 -5.17 30.47 -27.95
C SER A 390 -6.24 29.93 -26.99
N ARG A 391 -6.06 30.16 -25.68
CA ARG A 391 -6.95 29.66 -24.63
C ARG A 391 -8.21 30.49 -24.45
N PHE A 392 -8.12 31.80 -24.67
CA PHE A 392 -9.18 32.72 -24.27
C PHE A 392 -9.80 33.53 -25.40
N SER A 393 -9.23 33.55 -26.61
CA SER A 393 -9.78 34.31 -27.75
C SER A 393 -11.24 33.99 -28.10
N TRP A 394 -11.74 32.81 -27.72
CA TRP A 394 -13.15 32.44 -27.86
C TRP A 394 -14.11 33.34 -27.08
N LEU A 395 -13.66 34.02 -26.00
CA LEU A 395 -14.46 34.97 -25.21
C LEU A 395 -14.85 36.23 -26.01
N LYS A 396 -14.23 36.49 -27.16
CA LYS A 396 -14.62 37.57 -28.09
C LYS A 396 -15.82 37.20 -28.96
N ASN A 397 -16.27 35.95 -28.93
CA ASN A 397 -17.35 35.46 -29.77
C ASN A 397 -18.63 35.26 -28.95
N LYS A 398 -19.75 35.76 -29.47
CA LYS A 398 -21.07 35.57 -28.84
C LYS A 398 -21.49 34.10 -28.94
N ARG A 399 -22.10 33.58 -27.87
CA ARG A 399 -22.76 32.27 -27.81
C ARG A 399 -24.15 32.39 -27.18
N ASP A 400 -24.92 31.32 -27.22
CA ASP A 400 -26.30 31.29 -26.68
C ASP A 400 -26.33 31.47 -25.15
N ASP A 401 -25.24 31.07 -24.47
CA ASP A 401 -25.04 31.06 -23.02
C ASP A 401 -24.05 32.13 -22.53
N PHE A 402 -23.46 32.93 -23.45
CA PHE A 402 -22.37 33.86 -23.15
C PHE A 402 -22.35 35.06 -24.10
N GLU A 403 -22.35 36.28 -23.57
CA GLU A 403 -22.16 37.49 -24.35
C GLU A 403 -20.66 37.73 -24.62
N ALA A 404 -20.33 38.15 -25.85
CA ALA A 404 -18.96 38.45 -26.23
C ALA A 404 -18.37 39.60 -25.38
N MET A 405 -17.13 39.43 -24.93
CA MET A 405 -16.36 40.52 -24.33
C MET A 405 -16.01 41.56 -25.40
N SER A 406 -16.09 42.84 -25.03
CA SER A 406 -15.43 43.91 -25.78
C SER A 406 -13.91 43.77 -25.73
N ASP A 407 -13.19 44.44 -26.65
CA ASP A 407 -11.73 44.40 -26.67
C ASP A 407 -11.13 44.94 -25.34
N ASP A 408 -11.71 45.98 -24.74
CA ASP A 408 -11.25 46.55 -23.47
C ASP A 408 -11.45 45.58 -22.28
N GLU A 409 -12.59 44.88 -22.25
CA GLU A 409 -12.88 43.85 -21.24
C GLU A 409 -11.93 42.66 -21.40
N TYR A 410 -11.71 42.22 -22.64
CA TYR A 410 -10.79 41.14 -22.96
C TYR A 410 -9.34 41.49 -22.57
N ASP A 411 -8.86 42.68 -22.92
CA ASP A 411 -7.51 43.13 -22.57
C ASP A 411 -7.30 43.23 -21.05
N THR A 412 -8.34 43.65 -20.33
CA THR A 412 -8.33 43.67 -18.86
C THR A 412 -8.28 42.25 -18.28
N PHE A 413 -9.10 41.35 -18.82
CA PHE A 413 -9.11 39.94 -18.44
C PHE A 413 -7.76 39.25 -18.72
N ILE A 414 -7.17 39.46 -19.89
CA ILE A 414 -5.88 38.86 -20.24
C ILE A 414 -4.77 39.34 -19.31
N LYS A 415 -4.71 40.63 -18.98
CA LYS A 415 -3.75 41.15 -17.97
C LYS A 415 -3.93 40.49 -16.60
N HIS A 416 -5.18 40.21 -16.21
CA HIS A 416 -5.47 39.48 -14.98
C HIS A 416 -4.93 38.05 -15.05
N VAL A 417 -5.30 37.27 -16.07
CA VAL A 417 -4.84 35.89 -16.20
C VAL A 417 -3.32 35.79 -16.37
N GLU A 418 -2.69 36.73 -17.09
CA GLU A 418 -1.24 36.82 -17.23
C GLU A 418 -0.56 37.01 -15.87
N SER A 419 -1.11 37.88 -15.00
CA SER A 419 -0.57 38.12 -13.65
C SER A 419 -0.65 36.92 -12.71
N LEU A 420 -1.52 35.95 -13.04
CA LEU A 420 -1.70 34.68 -12.33
C LEU A 420 -0.91 33.54 -12.96
N SER A 421 -0.67 33.58 -14.28
CA SER A 421 0.05 32.56 -15.04
C SER A 421 1.56 32.58 -14.77
N PHE A 422 2.26 31.57 -15.27
CA PHE A 422 3.71 31.47 -15.21
C PHE A 422 4.30 30.86 -16.49
N GLY A 423 5.54 31.25 -16.79
CA GLY A 423 6.24 30.85 -18.02
C GLY A 423 6.83 29.44 -17.94
N PRO A 424 7.20 28.85 -19.09
CA PRO A 424 7.55 27.43 -19.21
C PRO A 424 8.72 27.00 -18.32
N GLY A 425 8.76 25.72 -17.96
CA GLY A 425 9.81 25.14 -17.12
C GLY A 425 9.92 23.61 -17.24
N ASP A 426 10.58 22.97 -16.27
CA ASP A 426 10.75 21.51 -16.20
C ASP A 426 9.49 20.78 -15.67
N TYR A 427 8.37 21.03 -16.34
CA TYR A 427 7.07 20.43 -16.06
C TYR A 427 6.20 20.38 -17.34
N PRO A 428 5.16 19.53 -17.39
CA PRO A 428 4.34 19.36 -18.59
C PRO A 428 3.69 20.67 -19.05
N ALA A 429 3.73 20.91 -20.36
CA ALA A 429 3.08 22.04 -21.05
C ALA A 429 2.09 21.52 -22.10
N GLY A 430 1.26 22.42 -22.65
CA GLY A 430 0.19 22.02 -23.58
C GLY A 430 -0.93 21.28 -22.86
N LYS A 431 -1.43 20.18 -23.42
CA LYS A 431 -2.49 19.38 -22.78
C LYS A 431 -1.92 18.49 -21.68
N VAL A 432 -2.53 18.55 -20.51
CA VAL A 432 -2.16 17.75 -19.33
C VAL A 432 -3.37 17.03 -18.77
N TRP A 433 -3.14 15.88 -18.15
CA TRP A 433 -4.19 15.10 -17.48
C TRP A 433 -4.37 15.62 -16.06
N ASN A 434 -5.54 16.17 -15.77
CA ASN A 434 -5.89 16.72 -14.47
C ASN A 434 -6.75 15.72 -13.70
N PHE A 435 -6.55 15.63 -12.38
CA PHE A 435 -7.36 14.81 -11.49
C PHE A 435 -8.15 15.70 -10.52
N ASN A 436 -9.34 15.24 -10.12
CA ASN A 436 -9.95 15.77 -8.90
C ASN A 436 -9.03 15.48 -7.70
N PRO A 437 -8.54 16.49 -6.97
CA PRO A 437 -7.54 16.24 -5.93
C PRO A 437 -8.05 15.39 -4.75
N ALA A 438 -9.34 15.49 -4.39
CA ALA A 438 -9.92 14.70 -3.31
C ALA A 438 -9.98 13.22 -3.65
N SER A 439 -10.45 12.90 -4.86
CA SER A 439 -10.49 11.53 -5.35
C SER A 439 -9.10 10.96 -5.56
N PHE A 440 -8.15 11.74 -6.09
CA PHE A 440 -6.76 11.30 -6.23
C PHE A 440 -6.13 10.89 -4.90
N ILE A 441 -6.24 11.76 -3.88
CA ILE A 441 -5.69 11.48 -2.54
C ILE A 441 -6.39 10.27 -1.93
N THR A 442 -7.72 10.22 -1.98
CA THR A 442 -8.48 9.08 -1.44
C THR A 442 -8.09 7.76 -2.10
N HIS A 443 -7.92 7.78 -3.42
CA HIS A 443 -7.59 6.61 -4.22
C HIS A 443 -6.19 6.07 -3.87
N PHE A 444 -5.17 6.94 -3.90
CA PHE A 444 -3.79 6.51 -3.69
C PHE A 444 -3.44 6.21 -2.23
N ARG A 445 -4.24 6.64 -1.26
CA ARG A 445 -4.10 6.19 0.13
C ARG A 445 -4.37 4.69 0.31
N LYS A 446 -5.12 4.06 -0.61
CA LYS A 446 -5.29 2.60 -0.62
C LYS A 446 -4.02 1.85 -1.05
N ASN A 447 -3.09 2.52 -1.71
CA ASN A 447 -1.91 1.87 -2.30
C ASN A 447 -0.87 1.49 -1.26
N MET A 448 -0.50 2.42 -0.35
CA MET A 448 0.43 2.17 0.77
C MET A 448 1.78 1.53 0.37
N TRP A 449 2.18 1.63 -0.90
CA TRP A 449 3.53 1.30 -1.34
C TRP A 449 4.53 2.26 -0.68
N LEU A 450 5.50 1.69 0.03
CA LEU A 450 6.48 2.39 0.85
C LEU A 450 7.77 2.63 0.06
N GLU A 451 8.24 3.87 0.10
CA GLU A 451 9.58 4.24 -0.34
C GLU A 451 10.65 3.71 0.61
N SER A 452 11.86 3.48 0.10
CA SER A 452 13.00 2.98 0.90
C SER A 452 13.31 3.88 2.09
N ASP A 453 13.11 5.19 1.96
CA ASP A 453 13.43 6.17 3.00
C ASP A 453 12.45 6.08 4.18
N VAL A 454 11.18 5.72 3.93
CA VAL A 454 10.20 5.46 4.98
C VAL A 454 10.59 4.21 5.76
N ILE A 455 10.93 3.13 5.05
CA ILE A 455 11.40 1.88 5.66
C ILE A 455 12.67 2.14 6.48
N SER A 456 13.66 2.80 5.88
CA SER A 456 14.92 3.16 6.53
C SER A 456 14.71 4.03 7.77
N GLY A 457 13.79 4.99 7.72
CA GLY A 457 13.42 5.83 8.87
C GLY A 457 12.93 5.01 10.06
N VAL A 458 12.13 3.96 9.82
CA VAL A 458 11.69 3.02 10.87
C VAL A 458 12.85 2.15 11.37
N MET A 459 13.63 1.60 10.45
CA MET A 459 14.76 0.72 10.80
C MET A 459 15.86 1.47 11.57
N CYS A 460 16.01 2.78 11.36
CA CYS A 460 16.94 3.62 12.11
C CYS A 460 16.41 4.14 13.46
N ALA A 461 15.17 3.83 13.86
CA ALA A 461 14.53 4.42 15.04
C ALA A 461 15.30 4.22 16.36
N ASN A 462 16.11 3.16 16.46
CA ASN A 462 16.94 2.86 17.62
C ASN A 462 18.43 3.17 17.41
N THR A 463 18.81 3.71 16.24
CA THR A 463 20.19 4.03 15.88
C THR A 463 20.50 5.48 16.24
N SER A 464 21.65 5.73 16.87
CA SER A 464 22.08 7.09 17.16
C SER A 464 22.28 7.88 15.86
N PRO A 465 21.77 9.14 15.75
CA PRO A 465 22.04 10.00 14.60
C PRO A 465 23.52 10.26 14.31
N LYS A 466 24.39 10.05 15.31
CA LYS A 466 25.86 10.19 15.16
C LYS A 466 26.51 8.96 14.48
N ASN A 467 25.81 7.83 14.41
CA ASN A 467 26.34 6.61 13.81
C ASN A 467 25.95 6.51 12.32
N ILE A 468 26.57 7.37 11.51
CA ILE A 468 26.30 7.50 10.07
C ILE A 468 26.55 6.17 9.33
N THR A 469 27.59 5.42 9.70
CA THR A 469 27.91 4.14 9.06
C THR A 469 26.75 3.14 9.21
N THR A 470 26.20 2.98 10.41
CA THR A 470 25.05 2.08 10.62
C THR A 470 23.81 2.60 9.90
N ILE A 471 23.56 3.91 9.88
CA ILE A 471 22.43 4.50 9.16
C ILE A 471 22.52 4.20 7.65
N ASN A 472 23.71 4.37 7.06
CA ASN A 472 23.93 4.10 5.64
C ASN A 472 23.72 2.60 5.33
N ASN A 473 24.27 1.70 6.16
CA ASN A 473 24.06 0.26 6.00
C ASN A 473 22.58 -0.13 6.07
N ILE A 474 21.82 0.46 7.01
CA ILE A 474 20.37 0.23 7.13
C ILE A 474 19.63 0.78 5.91
N SER A 475 20.01 1.96 5.40
CA SER A 475 19.41 2.55 4.20
C SER A 475 19.63 1.66 2.98
N ASP A 476 20.84 1.13 2.79
CA ASP A 476 21.16 0.23 1.68
C ASP A 476 20.37 -1.08 1.79
N LYS A 477 20.26 -1.66 3.00
CA LYS A 477 19.42 -2.84 3.22
C LYS A 477 17.93 -2.55 3.01
N SER A 478 17.46 -1.36 3.37
CA SER A 478 16.07 -0.95 3.14
C SER A 478 15.73 -0.90 1.66
N LYS A 479 16.65 -0.44 0.80
CA LYS A 479 16.50 -0.49 -0.67
C LYS A 479 16.44 -1.93 -1.20
N VAL A 480 17.35 -2.80 -0.73
CA VAL A 480 17.38 -4.21 -1.13
C VAL A 480 16.05 -4.92 -0.81
N PHE A 481 15.50 -4.71 0.40
CA PHE A 481 14.27 -5.37 0.83
C PHE A 481 12.98 -4.63 0.45
N GLN A 482 13.03 -3.45 -0.17
CA GLN A 482 11.85 -2.62 -0.43
C GLN A 482 10.77 -3.35 -1.24
N LYS A 483 11.15 -3.99 -2.36
CA LYS A 483 10.20 -4.76 -3.21
C LYS A 483 9.56 -5.90 -2.40
N ALA A 484 10.36 -6.67 -1.66
CA ALA A 484 9.89 -7.80 -0.87
C ALA A 484 8.94 -7.36 0.25
N ILE A 485 9.26 -6.28 0.98
CA ILE A 485 8.40 -5.70 2.02
C ILE A 485 7.05 -5.30 1.45
N ASN A 486 7.03 -4.51 0.37
CA ASN A 486 5.77 -4.06 -0.22
C ASN A 486 4.94 -5.22 -0.80
N THR A 487 5.59 -6.19 -1.45
CA THR A 487 4.92 -7.39 -1.98
C THR A 487 4.25 -8.20 -0.86
N VAL A 488 4.94 -8.39 0.26
CA VAL A 488 4.42 -9.12 1.43
C VAL A 488 3.31 -8.33 2.14
N LEU A 489 3.47 -7.02 2.30
CA LEU A 489 2.42 -6.17 2.86
C LEU A 489 1.14 -6.29 2.05
N ASN A 490 1.23 -6.27 0.71
CA ASN A 490 0.08 -6.43 -0.17
C ASN A 490 -0.52 -7.85 -0.11
N LYS A 491 0.31 -8.89 -0.27
CA LYS A 491 -0.11 -10.30 -0.23
C LYS A 491 -0.94 -10.61 1.00
N TYR A 492 -0.49 -10.20 2.18
CA TYR A 492 -1.14 -10.50 3.46
C TYR A 492 -2.13 -9.43 3.95
N ASN A 493 -2.47 -8.46 3.09
CA ASN A 493 -3.36 -7.34 3.44
C ASN A 493 -2.92 -6.58 4.71
N LEU A 494 -1.62 -6.39 4.88
CA LEU A 494 -1.01 -5.67 6.01
C LEU A 494 -0.89 -4.16 5.76
N VAL A 495 -1.53 -3.65 4.71
CA VAL A 495 -1.40 -2.28 4.19
C VAL A 495 -2.14 -1.22 5.02
N THR A 496 -2.90 -1.59 6.05
CA THR A 496 -3.52 -0.59 6.93
C THR A 496 -2.46 0.08 7.82
N PHE A 497 -2.69 1.35 8.17
CA PHE A 497 -1.78 2.13 9.01
C PHE A 497 -1.25 1.37 10.25
N GLY A 498 -2.15 0.75 11.01
CA GLY A 498 -1.80 -0.01 12.21
C GLY A 498 -0.98 -1.27 11.88
N ARG A 499 -1.42 -2.05 10.90
CA ARG A 499 -0.75 -3.31 10.50
C ARG A 499 0.66 -3.05 9.95
N VAL A 500 0.85 -2.07 9.06
CA VAL A 500 2.18 -1.70 8.54
C VAL A 500 3.10 -1.26 9.68
N SER A 501 2.59 -0.40 10.59
CA SER A 501 3.39 0.14 11.69
C SER A 501 3.92 -0.97 12.60
N HIS A 502 3.06 -1.93 12.98
CA HIS A 502 3.47 -3.07 13.79
C HIS A 502 4.35 -4.04 13.01
N PHE A 503 4.06 -4.32 11.75
CA PHE A 503 4.87 -5.22 10.93
C PHE A 503 6.33 -4.74 10.85
N LEU A 504 6.53 -3.46 10.51
CA LEU A 504 7.87 -2.87 10.44
C LEU A 504 8.51 -2.72 11.82
N GLY A 505 7.78 -2.20 12.82
CA GLY A 505 8.32 -1.94 14.15
C GLY A 505 8.75 -3.22 14.89
N GLN A 506 7.97 -4.29 14.76
CA GLN A 506 8.29 -5.59 15.34
C GLN A 506 9.41 -6.29 14.55
N GLY A 507 9.32 -6.27 13.22
CA GLY A 507 10.31 -6.88 12.34
C GLY A 507 11.69 -6.19 12.38
N ALA A 508 11.73 -4.89 12.67
CA ALA A 508 12.97 -4.16 12.90
C ALA A 508 13.84 -4.79 13.99
N ILE A 509 13.24 -5.24 15.10
CA ILE A 509 14.02 -5.81 16.21
C ILE A 509 14.45 -7.24 15.90
N GLU A 510 13.60 -7.99 15.21
CA GLU A 510 13.80 -9.41 14.89
C GLU A 510 14.86 -9.61 13.81
N SER A 511 14.90 -8.71 12.82
CA SER A 511 15.85 -8.75 11.71
C SER A 511 17.14 -7.96 11.95
N GLY A 512 17.34 -7.44 13.17
CA GLY A 512 18.44 -6.51 13.45
C GLY A 512 18.43 -5.32 12.49
N TYR A 513 17.25 -4.74 12.26
CA TYR A 513 17.00 -3.61 11.37
C TYR A 513 17.33 -3.92 9.90
N LEU A 514 16.89 -5.11 9.43
CA LEU A 514 17.20 -5.72 8.12
C LEU A 514 18.65 -6.16 7.91
N MET A 515 19.55 -5.92 8.88
CA MET A 515 20.97 -6.27 8.74
C MET A 515 21.26 -7.75 9.04
N SER A 516 20.33 -8.47 9.68
CA SER A 516 20.50 -9.86 10.06
C SER A 516 19.24 -10.67 9.72
N MET A 517 19.32 -11.47 8.65
CA MET A 517 18.23 -12.39 8.25
C MET A 517 18.48 -13.83 8.69
N GLN A 518 19.51 -14.07 9.49
CA GLN A 518 19.83 -15.37 10.08
C GLN A 518 20.45 -15.18 11.47
N GLU A 519 20.20 -16.13 12.36
CA GLU A 519 20.74 -16.16 13.71
C GLU A 519 22.24 -16.47 13.69
N VAL A 520 23.06 -15.67 14.35
CA VAL A 520 24.52 -15.82 14.35
C VAL A 520 24.97 -16.44 15.68
N SER A 521 25.93 -17.36 15.65
CA SER A 521 26.44 -18.03 16.85
C SER A 521 27.64 -17.32 17.47
N GLN A 522 27.87 -17.60 18.75
CA GLN A 522 28.98 -17.07 19.55
C GLN A 522 29.70 -18.21 20.25
N GLU A 523 31.03 -18.17 20.28
CA GLU A 523 31.85 -19.13 21.03
C GLU A 523 31.41 -19.21 22.50
N GLN A 524 31.42 -20.41 23.07
CA GLN A 524 31.15 -20.63 24.50
C GLN A 524 32.45 -21.11 25.15
N ILE A 525 33.09 -20.23 25.94
CA ILE A 525 34.45 -20.41 26.45
C ILE A 525 34.41 -20.60 27.97
N GLU A 526 35.16 -21.57 28.49
CA GLU A 526 35.37 -21.70 29.92
C GLU A 526 36.34 -20.64 30.45
N LYS A 527 35.92 -19.93 31.49
CA LYS A 527 36.69 -18.87 32.12
C LYS A 527 36.76 -19.11 33.63
N LYS A 528 37.98 -19.09 34.17
CA LYS A 528 38.21 -19.10 35.62
C LYS A 528 37.96 -17.71 36.20
N VAL A 529 37.16 -17.64 37.25
CA VAL A 529 36.84 -16.42 37.99
C VAL A 529 37.00 -16.66 39.48
N ASN A 530 37.46 -15.66 40.22
CA ASN A 530 37.53 -15.72 41.68
C ASN A 530 36.25 -15.12 42.26
N VAL A 531 35.51 -15.91 43.03
CA VAL A 531 34.30 -15.47 43.74
C VAL A 531 34.51 -15.72 45.22
N ASN A 532 34.67 -14.64 46.00
CA ASN A 532 34.90 -14.67 47.45
C ASN A 532 36.11 -15.51 47.89
N GLY A 533 37.22 -15.43 47.15
CA GLY A 533 38.45 -16.16 47.47
C GLY A 533 38.50 -17.59 46.92
N VAL A 534 37.43 -18.06 46.26
CA VAL A 534 37.34 -19.40 45.66
C VAL A 534 37.37 -19.30 44.13
N GLU A 535 38.29 -20.02 43.48
CA GLU A 535 38.34 -20.14 42.02
C GLU A 535 37.17 -21.01 41.53
N LYS A 536 36.40 -20.47 40.59
CA LYS A 536 35.28 -21.16 39.93
C LYS A 536 35.45 -21.06 38.42
N THR A 537 35.15 -22.13 37.71
CA THR A 537 35.01 -22.10 36.25
C THR A 537 33.59 -21.75 35.89
N ILE A 538 33.41 -20.72 35.06
CA ILE A 538 32.13 -20.33 34.46
C ILE A 538 32.24 -20.39 32.94
N THR A 539 31.14 -20.64 32.24
CA THR A 539 31.08 -20.49 30.77
C THR A 539 30.69 -19.06 30.42
N VAL A 540 31.40 -18.45 29.48
CA VAL A 540 31.13 -17.10 28.97
C VAL A 540 31.06 -17.09 27.45
N GLY A 541 30.28 -16.16 26.89
CA GLY A 541 30.24 -15.90 25.45
C GLY A 541 31.52 -15.21 24.98
N GLY A 542 32.14 -15.78 23.94
CA GLY A 542 33.40 -15.33 23.31
C GLY A 542 33.19 -14.54 22.01
N SER A 543 34.01 -14.81 21.00
CA SER A 543 33.88 -14.15 19.70
C SER A 543 32.71 -14.73 18.90
N ILE A 544 32.25 -13.97 17.92
CA ILE A 544 31.28 -14.48 16.95
C ILE A 544 31.95 -15.53 16.06
N VAL A 545 31.29 -16.69 15.87
CA VAL A 545 31.77 -17.74 14.96
C VAL A 545 31.57 -17.26 13.53
N LYS A 546 32.67 -17.08 12.79
CA LYS A 546 32.66 -16.44 11.46
C LYS A 546 31.79 -17.20 10.46
N ASP A 547 31.85 -18.52 10.44
CA ASP A 547 31.10 -19.34 9.48
C ASP A 547 29.59 -19.23 9.65
N SER A 548 29.12 -18.97 10.88
CA SER A 548 27.68 -18.77 11.14
C SER A 548 27.10 -17.50 10.48
N LYS A 549 27.94 -16.56 10.04
CA LYS A 549 27.54 -15.33 9.35
C LYS A 549 27.45 -15.48 7.83
N LYS A 550 28.10 -16.49 7.27
CA LYS A 550 28.17 -16.68 5.82
C LYS A 550 26.77 -16.88 5.26
N ASP A 551 26.54 -16.32 4.07
CA ASP A 551 25.32 -16.59 3.33
C ASP A 551 25.27 -18.06 2.92
N GLU A 552 24.29 -18.80 3.44
CA GLU A 552 24.20 -20.25 3.25
C GLU A 552 23.91 -20.63 1.79
N SER A 553 23.33 -19.74 1.01
CA SER A 553 22.94 -20.01 -0.38
C SER A 553 24.06 -19.68 -1.36
N SER A 554 24.69 -18.52 -1.19
CA SER A 554 25.66 -17.96 -2.15
C SER A 554 27.12 -18.15 -1.74
N GLU A 555 27.44 -18.22 -0.44
CA GLU A 555 28.81 -18.45 0.04
C GLU A 555 29.10 -19.90 0.37
N LEU A 556 28.15 -20.61 0.99
CA LEU A 556 28.32 -22.02 1.37
C LEU A 556 27.77 -23.00 0.34
N GLY A 557 26.62 -22.68 -0.28
CA GLY A 557 25.88 -23.61 -1.15
C GLY A 557 25.14 -24.72 -0.38
N HIS A 558 25.10 -24.62 0.95
CA HIS A 558 24.41 -25.53 1.86
C HIS A 558 24.12 -24.84 3.20
N TRP A 559 23.23 -25.40 4.01
CA TRP A 559 22.96 -24.86 5.35
C TRP A 559 24.15 -25.09 6.30
N TYR A 560 24.48 -24.09 7.12
CA TYR A 560 25.62 -24.13 8.05
C TYR A 560 25.44 -25.22 9.10
N GLY A 561 26.30 -26.23 9.07
CA GLY A 561 26.21 -27.45 9.90
C GLY A 561 25.95 -28.72 9.10
N SER A 562 25.81 -28.61 7.77
CA SER A 562 25.66 -29.78 6.91
C SER A 562 26.95 -30.61 6.80
N LEU A 563 28.11 -29.96 7.01
CA LEU A 563 29.41 -30.61 7.05
C LEU A 563 29.82 -30.92 8.49
N ALA A 564 30.55 -32.02 8.69
CA ALA A 564 31.05 -32.40 10.02
C ALA A 564 31.98 -31.34 10.65
N SER A 565 32.67 -30.55 9.83
CA SER A 565 33.52 -29.43 10.27
C SER A 565 32.75 -28.19 10.72
N GLU A 566 31.45 -28.11 10.45
CA GLU A 566 30.59 -26.96 10.74
C GLU A 566 29.72 -27.16 11.98
N VAL A 567 29.90 -28.26 12.71
CA VAL A 567 29.13 -28.55 13.93
C VAL A 567 29.36 -27.45 14.96
N ASP A 568 28.27 -26.77 15.33
CA ASP A 568 28.29 -25.60 16.20
C ASP A 568 27.43 -25.83 17.44
N ASN A 569 28.11 -26.15 18.54
CA ASN A 569 27.46 -26.47 19.81
C ASN A 569 26.74 -25.28 20.47
N TYR A 570 26.87 -24.06 19.92
CA TYR A 570 26.10 -22.90 20.38
C TYR A 570 24.58 -23.18 20.33
N PHE A 571 24.11 -23.86 19.29
CA PHE A 571 22.68 -24.09 19.09
C PHE A 571 22.15 -25.23 19.96
N SER A 572 22.95 -26.28 20.14
CA SER A 572 22.61 -27.47 20.96
C SER A 572 22.95 -27.32 22.45
N GLY A 573 23.69 -26.28 22.84
CA GLY A 573 24.10 -25.99 24.22
C GLY A 573 23.37 -24.81 24.89
N ASN A 574 23.70 -24.58 26.16
CA ASN A 574 23.32 -23.36 26.86
C ASN A 574 24.15 -22.18 26.34
N LYS A 575 23.50 -21.05 26.08
CA LYS A 575 24.10 -19.85 25.49
C LYS A 575 24.34 -18.83 26.61
N TYR A 576 25.58 -18.41 26.81
CA TYR A 576 25.97 -17.44 27.84
C TYR A 576 26.48 -16.15 27.21
N ASN A 577 26.25 -15.02 27.87
CA ASN A 577 26.83 -13.74 27.46
C ASN A 577 28.28 -13.61 27.94
N SER A 578 28.96 -12.53 27.55
CA SER A 578 30.36 -12.27 27.95
C SER A 578 30.59 -12.13 29.46
N LYS A 579 29.52 -11.97 30.25
CA LYS A 579 29.53 -11.92 31.72
C LYS A 579 29.19 -13.27 32.36
N GLY A 580 28.93 -14.31 31.58
CA GLY A 580 28.56 -15.65 32.05
C GLY A 580 27.10 -15.79 32.48
N SER A 581 26.24 -14.81 32.18
CA SER A 581 24.79 -14.95 32.40
C SER A 581 24.16 -15.77 31.27
N LEU A 582 23.26 -16.69 31.62
CA LEU A 582 22.49 -17.47 30.64
C LEU A 582 21.60 -16.53 29.81
N ILE A 583 21.75 -16.57 28.49
CA ILE A 583 20.93 -15.85 27.51
C ILE A 583 19.72 -16.72 27.13
N ALA A 584 20.00 -17.96 26.73
CA ALA A 584 19.00 -18.91 26.27
C ALA A 584 19.52 -20.34 26.41
N GLY A 585 18.61 -21.29 26.56
CA GLY A 585 18.96 -22.71 26.60
C GLY A 585 19.17 -23.31 25.21
N SER A 586 19.57 -24.58 25.21
CA SER A 586 19.63 -25.44 24.03
C SER A 586 18.32 -25.45 23.24
N TYR A 587 18.44 -25.52 21.91
CA TYR A 587 17.32 -25.77 20.99
C TYR A 587 17.09 -27.26 20.72
N SER A 588 17.95 -28.14 21.23
CA SER A 588 17.78 -29.58 21.12
C SER A 588 16.49 -30.01 21.81
N TRP A 589 15.67 -30.79 21.12
CA TRP A 589 14.40 -31.30 21.65
C TRP A 589 13.39 -30.19 22.02
N LYS A 590 13.51 -28.99 21.44
CA LYS A 590 12.55 -27.88 21.56
C LYS A 590 11.93 -27.54 20.21
N ASN A 591 10.71 -27.01 20.22
CA ASN A 591 9.98 -26.56 19.03
C ASN A 591 9.98 -27.60 17.90
N GLY A 592 9.84 -28.88 18.25
CA GLY A 592 9.81 -29.99 17.30
C GLY A 592 11.18 -30.54 16.88
N ASN A 593 12.31 -29.91 17.24
CA ASN A 593 13.65 -30.40 16.89
C ASN A 593 13.90 -31.81 17.45
N CYS A 594 14.48 -32.70 16.65
CA CYS A 594 14.75 -34.09 16.99
C CYS A 594 16.26 -34.36 17.19
N GLY A 595 16.89 -33.61 18.10
CA GLY A 595 18.31 -33.76 18.44
C GLY A 595 19.13 -32.48 18.24
N ASP A 596 20.45 -32.63 18.34
CA ASP A 596 21.39 -31.51 18.32
C ASP A 596 21.64 -30.97 16.90
N VAL A 597 21.61 -31.84 15.89
CA VAL A 597 21.71 -31.41 14.48
C VAL A 597 20.56 -30.47 14.13
N ASP A 598 19.34 -30.82 14.52
CA ASP A 598 18.15 -29.99 14.30
C ASP A 598 18.23 -28.65 15.04
N ALA A 599 18.91 -28.60 16.19
CA ALA A 599 19.11 -27.37 16.94
C ALA A 599 19.83 -26.31 16.10
N GLN A 600 20.88 -26.70 15.37
CA GLN A 600 21.61 -25.83 14.46
C GLN A 600 20.88 -25.66 13.12
N LYS A 601 20.38 -26.75 12.55
CA LYS A 601 19.73 -26.77 11.24
C LYS A 601 18.51 -25.85 11.18
N PHE A 602 17.70 -25.82 12.24
CA PHE A 602 16.50 -24.99 12.34
C PHE A 602 16.69 -23.77 13.26
N ARG A 603 17.88 -23.18 13.25
CA ARG A 603 18.17 -21.86 13.84
C ARG A 603 17.31 -20.74 13.23
N GLY A 604 17.32 -19.56 13.85
CA GLY A 604 16.56 -18.40 13.35
C GLY A 604 16.91 -18.00 11.92
N ARG A 605 15.91 -17.86 11.04
CA ARG A 605 16.03 -17.30 9.68
C ARG A 605 14.85 -16.40 9.28
N GLY A 606 15.09 -15.49 8.35
CA GLY A 606 14.11 -14.56 7.79
C GLY A 606 13.75 -13.40 8.70
N PHE A 607 12.80 -12.58 8.25
CA PHE A 607 12.43 -11.31 8.88
C PHE A 607 11.94 -11.46 10.33
N LYS A 608 11.40 -12.63 10.68
CA LYS A 608 10.91 -12.95 12.02
C LYS A 608 11.71 -14.00 12.79
N MET A 609 12.89 -14.38 12.28
CA MET A 609 13.74 -15.42 12.89
C MET A 609 12.98 -16.72 13.18
N LEU A 610 12.36 -17.30 12.15
CA LEU A 610 11.67 -18.59 12.23
C LEU A 610 12.64 -19.63 12.82
N THR A 611 12.24 -20.31 13.92
CA THR A 611 13.15 -21.14 14.74
C THR A 611 12.47 -22.43 15.19
N GLY A 612 13.13 -23.56 14.93
CA GLY A 612 12.69 -24.91 15.30
C GLY A 612 11.84 -25.60 14.23
N LEU A 613 12.00 -26.92 14.10
CA LEU A 613 11.42 -27.75 13.05
C LEU A 613 9.89 -27.61 12.94
N ASP A 614 9.16 -27.39 14.04
CA ASP A 614 7.72 -27.12 14.01
C ASP A 614 7.38 -25.92 13.12
N THR A 615 7.99 -24.77 13.42
CA THR A 615 7.73 -23.53 12.69
C THR A 615 8.19 -23.61 11.23
N TYR A 616 9.35 -24.23 10.97
CA TYR A 616 9.83 -24.50 9.61
C TYR A 616 8.86 -25.40 8.85
N SER A 617 8.40 -26.50 9.45
CA SER A 617 7.47 -27.42 8.79
C SER A 617 6.14 -26.74 8.44
N GLY A 618 5.65 -25.86 9.31
CA GLY A 618 4.45 -25.06 9.03
C GLY A 618 4.63 -24.14 7.83
N TYR A 619 5.79 -23.47 7.73
CA TYR A 619 6.10 -22.61 6.59
C TYR A 619 6.31 -23.42 5.30
N TRP A 620 7.02 -24.54 5.38
CA TRP A 620 7.23 -25.44 4.24
C TRP A 620 5.92 -26.00 3.70
N LEU A 621 5.01 -26.41 4.58
CA LEU A 621 3.67 -26.84 4.20
C LEU A 621 2.92 -25.70 3.50
N TYR A 622 2.97 -24.49 4.06
CA TYR A 622 2.32 -23.31 3.47
C TYR A 622 2.87 -22.98 2.07
N ARG A 623 4.20 -23.05 1.88
CA ARG A 623 4.85 -22.85 0.57
C ARG A 623 4.64 -24.02 -0.40
N GLY A 624 4.04 -25.13 0.02
CA GLY A 624 3.88 -26.33 -0.80
C GLY A 624 5.19 -27.11 -1.01
N TRP A 625 6.23 -26.84 -0.22
CA TRP A 625 7.53 -27.53 -0.28
C TRP A 625 7.58 -28.80 0.55
N LEU A 626 6.54 -29.06 1.35
CA LEU A 626 6.34 -30.25 2.17
C LEU A 626 4.88 -30.67 2.06
N LYS A 627 4.60 -31.97 1.99
CA LYS A 627 3.22 -32.47 1.98
C LYS A 627 2.79 -32.82 3.39
N LYS A 628 1.48 -32.69 3.66
CA LYS A 628 0.92 -32.97 4.98
C LYS A 628 1.08 -34.45 5.36
N GLU A 629 1.11 -35.34 4.38
CA GLU A 629 1.21 -36.79 4.55
C GLU A 629 2.65 -37.24 4.89
N ASP A 630 3.65 -36.37 4.68
CA ASP A 630 5.07 -36.68 4.89
C ASP A 630 5.44 -36.71 6.38
N PHE A 631 4.61 -36.17 7.26
CA PHE A 631 4.86 -36.12 8.70
C PHE A 631 3.57 -36.19 9.52
N ASP A 632 3.71 -36.51 10.81
CA ASP A 632 2.57 -36.58 11.72
C ASP A 632 2.51 -35.30 12.56
N ALA A 633 1.40 -34.57 12.48
CA ALA A 633 1.22 -33.33 13.22
C ALA A 633 1.47 -33.52 14.73
N SER A 634 2.15 -32.53 15.33
CA SER A 634 2.54 -32.56 16.73
C SER A 634 3.35 -33.81 17.09
N TRP A 635 4.36 -34.16 16.27
CA TRP A 635 5.24 -35.31 16.52
C TRP A 635 5.99 -35.22 17.85
N TRP A 636 6.23 -34.01 18.35
CA TRP A 636 6.84 -33.77 19.66
C TRP A 636 5.99 -34.26 20.85
N THR A 637 4.72 -34.64 20.62
CA THR A 637 3.90 -35.28 21.66
C THR A 637 4.17 -36.77 21.81
N ASP A 638 4.98 -37.37 20.92
CA ASP A 638 5.42 -38.76 21.02
C ASP A 638 6.15 -39.02 22.35
N ALA A 639 5.94 -40.19 22.93
CA ALA A 639 6.58 -40.56 24.19
C ALA A 639 8.11 -40.63 24.06
N GLU A 640 8.62 -41.09 22.92
CA GLU A 640 10.06 -41.21 22.68
C GLU A 640 10.71 -39.85 22.37
N TYR A 641 9.95 -38.87 21.87
CA TYR A 641 10.42 -37.48 21.77
C TYR A 641 10.75 -36.91 23.17
N LYS A 642 9.85 -37.13 24.14
CA LYS A 642 10.08 -36.69 25.54
C LYS A 642 11.28 -37.39 26.19
N LYS A 643 11.57 -38.62 25.76
CA LYS A 643 12.77 -39.38 26.16
C LYS A 643 14.02 -39.07 25.33
N LYS A 644 13.92 -38.11 24.40
CA LYS A 644 15.01 -37.70 23.50
C LYS A 644 15.55 -38.84 22.64
N ASN A 645 14.66 -39.68 22.10
CA ASN A 645 15.01 -40.85 21.29
C ASN A 645 14.28 -40.86 19.94
N ALA A 646 14.85 -40.19 18.93
CA ALA A 646 14.22 -40.01 17.62
C ALA A 646 13.99 -41.34 16.89
N SER A 647 14.96 -42.27 17.02
CA SER A 647 14.94 -43.56 16.33
C SER A 647 13.77 -44.47 16.72
N LYS A 648 13.14 -44.24 17.87
CA LYS A 648 12.01 -45.03 18.38
C LYS A 648 10.68 -44.29 18.33
N MET A 649 10.66 -43.05 17.84
CA MET A 649 9.41 -42.31 17.69
C MET A 649 8.47 -43.02 16.73
N LYS A 650 7.19 -43.08 17.10
CA LYS A 650 6.12 -43.62 16.24
C LYS A 650 5.57 -42.55 15.32
N LYS A 651 5.47 -41.31 15.80
CA LYS A 651 5.13 -40.16 14.98
C LYS A 651 6.34 -39.73 14.15
N ARG A 652 6.12 -39.53 12.86
CA ARG A 652 7.13 -39.09 11.88
C ARG A 652 7.35 -37.59 12.01
N ALA A 653 8.58 -37.19 12.30
CA ALA A 653 9.00 -35.80 12.18
C ALA A 653 9.24 -35.45 10.70
N PRO A 654 9.00 -34.20 10.26
CA PRO A 654 9.20 -33.80 8.88
C PRO A 654 10.68 -33.76 8.51
N SER A 655 10.98 -34.10 7.26
CA SER A 655 12.33 -33.99 6.70
C SER A 655 12.45 -32.74 5.83
N ILE A 656 13.34 -31.84 6.21
CA ILE A 656 13.66 -30.62 5.45
C ILE A 656 15.17 -30.62 5.22
N SER A 657 15.62 -30.76 3.97
CA SER A 657 17.04 -30.80 3.62
C SER A 657 17.67 -29.41 3.53
N GLU A 658 16.91 -28.41 3.09
CA GLU A 658 17.41 -27.09 2.68
C GLU A 658 16.76 -25.94 3.49
N PRO A 659 16.96 -25.86 4.82
CA PRO A 659 16.32 -24.83 5.65
C PRO A 659 16.76 -23.40 5.27
N HIS A 660 17.92 -23.25 4.61
CA HIS A 660 18.45 -21.99 4.11
C HIS A 660 17.62 -21.38 2.97
N LYS A 661 16.65 -22.13 2.40
CA LYS A 661 15.72 -21.61 1.40
C LYS A 661 14.94 -20.37 1.86
N ILE A 662 14.77 -20.18 3.17
CA ILE A 662 14.20 -18.94 3.73
C ILE A 662 15.06 -17.71 3.37
N THR A 663 16.38 -17.86 3.37
CA THR A 663 17.35 -16.78 3.15
C THR A 663 17.92 -16.75 1.73
N GLU A 664 17.43 -17.61 0.85
CA GLU A 664 17.86 -17.70 -0.56
C GLU A 664 17.58 -16.43 -1.36
N ASN A 665 16.53 -15.69 -1.00
CA ASN A 665 16.19 -14.41 -1.62
C ASN A 665 15.42 -13.52 -0.64
N GLU A 666 15.30 -12.24 -1.02
CA GLU A 666 14.66 -11.21 -0.21
C GLU A 666 13.19 -11.49 0.04
N TYR A 667 12.49 -12.01 -0.96
CA TYR A 667 11.07 -12.33 -0.85
C TYR A 667 10.82 -13.41 0.22
N ASN A 668 11.54 -14.53 0.16
CA ASN A 668 11.42 -15.60 1.15
C ASN A 668 11.74 -15.08 2.56
N CYS A 669 12.74 -14.21 2.71
CA CYS A 669 13.08 -13.60 3.99
C CYS A 669 11.88 -12.86 4.59
N ILE A 670 11.24 -11.97 3.82
CA ILE A 670 10.15 -11.14 4.33
C ILE A 670 8.83 -11.91 4.42
N ASP A 671 8.56 -12.83 3.49
CA ASP A 671 7.33 -13.64 3.45
C ASP A 671 7.18 -14.50 4.71
N THR A 672 8.28 -14.99 5.30
CA THR A 672 8.21 -15.67 6.61
C THR A 672 7.61 -14.79 7.71
N GLY A 673 7.82 -13.48 7.69
CA GLY A 673 7.22 -12.55 8.64
C GLY A 673 5.71 -12.39 8.43
N GLY A 674 5.28 -12.26 7.17
CA GLY A 674 3.86 -12.22 6.80
C GLY A 674 3.14 -13.51 7.17
N TYR A 675 3.73 -14.66 6.83
CA TYR A 675 3.27 -15.98 7.24
C TYR A 675 3.18 -16.11 8.77
N PHE A 676 4.20 -15.67 9.51
CA PHE A 676 4.22 -15.85 10.96
C PHE A 676 3.08 -15.07 11.63
N ILE A 677 2.83 -13.84 11.20
CA ILE A 677 1.78 -12.98 11.76
C ILE A 677 0.39 -13.47 11.37
N THR A 678 0.19 -13.87 10.11
CA THR A 678 -1.15 -14.21 9.60
C THR A 678 -1.52 -15.69 9.80
N GLY A 679 -0.54 -16.59 9.69
CA GLY A 679 -0.76 -18.04 9.69
C GLY A 679 -0.36 -18.73 10.99
N PHE A 680 0.79 -18.39 11.56
CA PHE A 680 1.27 -19.04 12.79
C PHE A 680 0.68 -18.39 14.06
N ARG A 681 0.62 -17.07 14.12
CA ARG A 681 0.05 -16.27 15.21
C ARG A 681 -1.26 -15.60 14.78
N THR A 682 -2.24 -16.41 14.37
CA THR A 682 -3.51 -16.00 13.73
C THR A 682 -4.32 -14.91 14.45
N LYS A 683 -4.11 -14.69 15.76
CA LYS A 683 -4.78 -13.63 16.53
C LYS A 683 -4.10 -12.26 16.47
N THR A 684 -2.90 -12.17 15.90
CA THR A 684 -2.09 -10.94 15.89
C THR A 684 -2.77 -9.83 15.09
N LEU A 685 -3.38 -10.15 13.95
CA LEU A 685 -4.06 -9.17 13.09
C LEU A 685 -5.18 -8.42 13.82
N GLN A 686 -5.99 -9.13 14.61
CA GLN A 686 -7.08 -8.52 15.37
C GLN A 686 -6.57 -7.53 16.41
N VAL A 687 -5.44 -7.85 17.06
CA VAL A 687 -4.81 -6.94 18.02
C VAL A 687 -4.23 -5.72 17.30
N MET A 688 -3.55 -5.91 16.17
CA MET A 688 -3.06 -4.80 15.34
C MET A 688 -4.20 -3.89 14.86
N ASP A 689 -5.33 -4.46 14.45
CA ASP A 689 -6.49 -3.69 13.98
C ASP A 689 -7.20 -2.93 15.10
N SER A 690 -7.06 -3.38 16.35
CA SER A 690 -7.56 -2.66 17.53
C SER A 690 -6.74 -1.42 17.88
N ASP A 691 -5.51 -1.32 17.35
CA ASP A 691 -4.66 -0.17 17.56
C ASP A 691 -5.04 0.99 16.63
N LYS A 692 -5.78 1.94 17.18
CA LYS A 692 -6.19 3.18 16.51
C LYS A 692 -5.35 4.39 16.93
N SER A 693 -4.36 4.20 17.80
CA SER A 693 -3.61 5.28 18.43
C SER A 693 -2.22 5.42 17.83
N THR A 694 -1.72 6.64 17.78
CA THR A 694 -0.35 6.95 17.36
C THR A 694 0.67 6.85 18.50
N THR A 695 0.20 6.78 19.74
CA THR A 695 1.04 6.87 20.96
C THR A 695 0.81 5.76 21.99
N ASP A 696 -0.09 4.82 21.72
CA ASP A 696 -0.43 3.74 22.67
C ASP A 696 0.65 2.66 22.75
N ASP A 697 1.45 2.74 23.82
CA ASP A 697 2.50 1.81 24.18
C ASP A 697 1.97 0.44 24.66
N GLU A 698 0.77 0.40 25.26
CA GLU A 698 0.16 -0.84 25.72
C GLU A 698 -0.26 -1.70 24.53
N LYS A 699 -0.74 -1.07 23.44
CA LYS A 699 -1.03 -1.81 22.21
C LYS A 699 0.22 -2.40 21.57
N VAL A 700 1.35 -1.71 21.61
CA VAL A 700 2.63 -2.28 21.15
C VAL A 700 3.04 -3.47 22.01
N LYS A 701 2.84 -3.39 23.34
CA LYS A 701 3.10 -4.51 24.23
C LYS A 701 2.20 -5.71 23.93
N GLU A 702 0.89 -5.50 23.77
CA GLU A 702 -0.06 -6.57 23.45
C GLU A 702 0.32 -7.28 22.14
N VAL A 703 0.66 -6.53 21.08
CA VAL A 703 1.14 -7.11 19.82
C VAL A 703 2.45 -7.87 20.03
N THR A 704 3.40 -7.31 20.79
CA THR A 704 4.68 -7.97 21.10
C THR A 704 4.47 -9.32 21.79
N GLU A 705 3.59 -9.37 22.79
CA GLU A 705 3.25 -10.60 23.52
C GLU A 705 2.55 -11.62 22.60
N LYS A 706 1.68 -11.20 21.68
CA LYS A 706 1.07 -12.11 20.69
C LYS A 706 2.08 -12.72 19.74
N ILE A 707 3.09 -11.95 19.35
CA ILE A 707 4.13 -12.39 18.43
C ILE A 707 5.15 -13.29 19.14
N ASN A 708 5.70 -12.85 20.28
CA ASN A 708 6.84 -13.48 20.95
C ASN A 708 6.49 -14.31 22.19
N GLY A 709 5.27 -14.21 22.71
CA GLY A 709 4.87 -14.87 23.97
C GLY A 709 5.44 -14.24 25.24
N ALA A 710 6.23 -13.16 25.10
CA ALA A 710 6.84 -12.38 26.17
C ALA A 710 7.15 -10.96 25.65
N ASP A 711 7.71 -10.10 26.50
CA ASP A 711 8.02 -8.69 26.26
C ASP A 711 9.49 -8.42 25.86
N LEU A 712 10.18 -9.43 25.30
CA LEU A 712 11.58 -9.31 24.89
C LEU A 712 11.80 -8.16 23.89
N GLY A 713 12.65 -7.20 24.28
CA GLY A 713 13.01 -6.02 23.47
C GLY A 713 11.88 -4.99 23.35
N LEU A 714 10.93 -4.95 24.30
CA LEU A 714 9.74 -4.09 24.23
C LEU A 714 10.07 -2.61 24.01
N ASP A 715 11.07 -2.06 24.70
CA ASP A 715 11.44 -0.63 24.56
C ASP A 715 11.88 -0.28 23.13
N GLN A 716 12.68 -1.15 22.51
CA GLN A 716 13.13 -0.95 21.14
C GLN A 716 11.98 -1.11 20.14
N ARG A 717 11.07 -2.07 20.38
CA ARG A 717 9.85 -2.28 19.57
C ARG A 717 8.91 -1.08 19.64
N LYS A 718 8.72 -0.50 20.82
CA LYS A 718 7.95 0.73 21.04
C LYS A 718 8.51 1.88 20.22
N LYS A 719 9.84 2.11 20.29
CA LYS A 719 10.51 3.16 19.51
C LYS A 719 10.33 2.97 18.00
N ALA A 720 10.59 1.77 17.49
CA ALA A 720 10.46 1.48 16.06
C ALA A 720 9.00 1.60 15.58
N THR A 721 8.05 1.02 16.32
CA THR A 721 6.62 1.09 15.98
C THR A 721 6.10 2.52 16.02
N LYS A 722 6.48 3.30 17.04
CA LYS A 722 6.12 4.73 17.13
C LYS A 722 6.71 5.53 15.98
N LYS A 723 7.95 5.24 15.56
CA LYS A 723 8.54 5.90 14.40
C LYS A 723 7.79 5.56 13.11
N ALA A 724 7.35 4.31 12.93
CA ALA A 724 6.48 3.94 11.81
C ALA A 724 5.16 4.71 11.85
N LYS A 725 4.50 4.78 13.02
CA LYS A 725 3.27 5.57 13.21
C LYS A 725 3.48 7.05 12.87
N GLU A 726 4.58 7.67 13.30
CA GLU A 726 4.93 9.06 12.99
C GLU A 726 5.09 9.31 11.49
N LEU A 727 5.84 8.42 10.81
CA LEU A 727 6.13 8.52 9.38
C LEU A 727 4.92 8.21 8.49
N LEU A 728 3.97 7.40 8.96
CA LEU A 728 2.80 6.98 8.18
C LEU A 728 1.56 7.82 8.48
N ASN A 729 1.42 8.39 9.68
CA ASN A 729 0.23 9.15 10.05
C ASN A 729 0.19 10.56 9.43
N ASP A 730 -0.97 11.18 9.55
CA ASP A 730 -1.31 12.54 9.14
C ASP A 730 -1.37 13.55 10.31
N GLU A 731 -1.09 13.12 11.55
CA GLU A 731 -0.90 14.02 12.68
C GLU A 731 0.39 14.87 12.51
N ILE A 732 0.32 16.12 13.00
CA ILE A 732 1.37 17.13 13.01
C ILE A 732 1.71 17.49 14.45
#